data_AF-A0A2N2EBV4-F1
#
_entry.id   AF-A0A2N2EBV4-F1
#
_cell.length_a   1.000
_cell.length_b   1.000
_cell.length_c   1.000
_cell.angle_alpha   90.00
_cell.angle_beta   90.00
_cell.angle_gamma   90.00
#
_symmetry.space_group_name_H-M   'P 1'
#
loop_
_entity.id
_entity.type
_entity.pdbx_description
1 polymer ?
#
loop_
_entity_poly.entity_id
_entity_poly.type
_entity_poly.pdbx_seq_one_letter_code
_entity_poly.pdbx_strand_id
1 'polypeptide(L)'
;MNTYIHLFSNINLLEDYIQKLNIDYETDLLVQIYANRDDFSDLKNIHRTITSALPNSLIIGAITNRNIATSDLSTSRTMITFTTFSKSSFRIFAYNLDCADAHSLGKSFVQNELTCLSKVVVMVSNINPFDCEKLLSSIKSGAPKLVITGGIIPDYESERLFAHDRFYDNGIVGFVVDSTYLQVNTYNNTNFMPIGRSHVITSAKDNIIKSIDHTPAKTFYEKYLGNIMSDSDKISDIGYIFPLLLHDGTKFRPKPMLSITKQGYIITNTSVKSGDQVTLGYGNIQNSISNNHETLSEIKKVPVENLIVFNGLIRLNTTEKYIQYYANDLSIATHGIFTHAEIITEGDSCYISTGSFNVTTLSEDKDCYLDEEITYYRTECNYDDEQITLLNLVENTSKELNVINQTLENMVTQKTNELLDHYYIDELTKLPNNNKLNELLSRNETKSLAFIDISSFVNINNFYGNYIGNKLLSELSKLIAVFCFKHDYITYRIHADIFAVTNDHHDNDTFNKAMLVLQQQIHKHCFMELSLEIYIATVIAVSHHKTHIYENTSMTLEYAKGQKLTFLIYDQSLNIEESIKNNLTWTSKIRTAIEKDKIVPYYQPIYNNDTKETDHFEVLMRLIDEDGTVVTPINFLGIAKKANLYKSLTKIIIEKAFQNFIDSELRFSINLSSEDILDKNMRQFIYEKLEAFPKSHHVIFEIVESEGIENYDDVKEFINVTKSYGVQIAIDDFGTGFSNFHYLFKLNVDLIKIDGSIIQQINGEKAASLVAETIVDFSRKMGIATVAEFVSDEAIFNKTNELGINYSQGYYVSRPKASTDGM
;
A
#
# COMPACT_ATOMS: atom_id res chain seq x y z
N MET A 1 -55.86 4.23 -35.41
CA MET A 1 -55.50 5.66 -35.63
C MET A 1 -55.09 5.86 -37.08
N ASN A 2 -55.54 6.96 -37.72
CA ASN A 2 -55.13 7.30 -39.08
C ASN A 2 -54.40 8.65 -39.09
N THR A 3 -53.24 8.72 -39.73
CA THR A 3 -52.48 9.96 -39.92
C THR A 3 -52.19 10.19 -41.39
N TYR A 4 -52.56 11.36 -41.89
CA TYR A 4 -52.34 11.79 -43.27
C TYR A 4 -51.37 12.96 -43.29
N ILE A 5 -50.41 12.95 -44.22
CA ILE A 5 -49.36 13.95 -44.32
C ILE A 5 -49.50 14.69 -45.65
N HIS A 6 -49.57 16.03 -45.57
CA HIS A 6 -49.58 16.92 -46.72
C HIS A 6 -48.37 17.84 -46.69
N LEU A 7 -47.66 17.92 -47.80
CA LEU A 7 -46.58 18.90 -48.01
C LEU A 7 -47.14 20.07 -48.80
N PHE A 8 -47.35 21.17 -48.08
CA PHE A 8 -47.97 22.37 -48.61
C PHE A 8 -47.17 22.91 -49.79
N SER A 9 -47.89 23.36 -50.80
CA SER A 9 -47.31 23.98 -52.00
C SER A 9 -48.13 25.22 -52.42
N ASN A 10 -49.45 25.14 -52.34
CA ASN A 10 -50.36 26.28 -52.46
C ASN A 10 -51.73 25.91 -51.88
N ILE A 11 -52.59 26.92 -51.68
CA ILE A 11 -53.93 26.76 -51.07
C ILE A 11 -54.86 25.85 -51.88
N ASN A 12 -54.87 25.94 -53.21
CA ASN A 12 -55.77 25.12 -54.04
C ASN A 12 -55.46 23.62 -53.90
N LEU A 13 -54.17 23.25 -53.89
CA LEU A 13 -53.76 21.86 -53.69
C LEU A 13 -54.06 21.35 -52.27
N LEU A 14 -54.03 22.23 -51.27
CA LEU A 14 -54.45 21.89 -49.91
C LEU A 14 -55.96 21.63 -49.84
N GLU A 15 -56.78 22.47 -50.49
CA GLU A 15 -58.24 22.27 -50.58
C GLU A 15 -58.59 20.95 -51.26
N ASP A 16 -57.97 20.66 -52.41
CA ASP A 16 -58.14 19.41 -53.14
C ASP A 16 -57.71 18.19 -52.30
N TYR A 17 -56.64 18.32 -51.51
CA TYR A 17 -56.16 17.26 -50.64
C TYR A 17 -57.14 16.99 -49.49
N ILE A 18 -57.62 18.03 -48.80
CA ILE A 18 -58.59 17.91 -47.71
C ILE A 18 -59.86 17.21 -48.20
N GLN A 19 -60.37 17.58 -49.38
CA GLN A 19 -61.55 16.92 -49.97
C GLN A 19 -61.31 15.42 -50.23
N LYS A 20 -60.10 15.03 -50.64
CA LYS A 20 -59.73 13.63 -50.89
C LYS A 20 -59.58 12.80 -49.61
N LEU A 21 -59.28 13.42 -48.47
CA LEU A 21 -59.18 12.70 -47.19
C LEU A 21 -60.51 12.09 -46.76
N ASN A 22 -61.64 12.64 -47.21
CA ASN A 22 -62.99 12.16 -46.91
C ASN A 22 -63.24 11.95 -45.40
N ILE A 23 -62.70 12.85 -44.57
CA ILE A 23 -62.90 12.87 -43.12
C ILE A 23 -64.27 13.51 -42.83
N ASP A 24 -65.04 12.89 -41.94
CA ASP A 24 -66.34 13.43 -41.51
C ASP A 24 -66.16 14.74 -40.73
N TYR A 25 -66.97 15.75 -41.04
CA TYR A 25 -66.90 17.11 -40.51
C TYR A 25 -67.06 17.17 -38.98
N GLU A 26 -67.75 16.19 -38.40
CA GLU A 26 -67.98 16.09 -36.95
C GLU A 26 -66.85 15.37 -36.21
N THR A 27 -65.87 14.79 -36.92
CA THR A 27 -64.76 14.05 -36.29
C THR A 27 -63.74 14.99 -35.64
N ASP A 28 -63.43 14.77 -34.38
CA ASP A 28 -62.32 15.44 -33.70
C ASP A 28 -61.01 15.15 -34.42
N LEU A 29 -60.33 16.20 -34.87
CA LEU A 29 -59.16 16.08 -35.74
C LEU A 29 -57.98 16.85 -35.18
N LEU A 30 -56.86 16.16 -34.94
CA LEU A 30 -55.61 16.82 -34.59
C LEU A 30 -54.91 17.26 -35.88
N VAL A 31 -54.59 18.55 -35.97
CA VAL A 31 -53.84 19.11 -37.09
C VAL A 31 -52.53 19.69 -36.54
N GLN A 32 -51.40 19.13 -36.99
CA GLN A 32 -50.08 19.68 -36.67
C GLN A 32 -49.51 20.36 -37.91
N ILE A 33 -49.08 21.61 -37.76
CA ILE A 33 -48.51 22.40 -38.85
C ILE A 33 -47.08 22.79 -38.49
N TYR A 34 -46.12 22.30 -39.24
CA TYR A 34 -44.72 22.71 -39.15
C TYR A 34 -44.40 23.59 -40.35
N ALA A 35 -44.57 24.89 -40.16
CA ALA A 35 -44.50 25.89 -41.22
C ALA A 35 -43.04 26.25 -41.55
N ASN A 36 -42.69 26.16 -42.83
CA ASN A 36 -41.43 26.70 -43.31
C ASN A 36 -41.46 28.23 -43.25
N ARG A 37 -40.32 28.86 -42.95
CA ARG A 37 -40.20 30.33 -42.88
C ARG A 37 -40.66 31.01 -44.19
N ASP A 38 -40.36 30.41 -45.34
CA ASP A 38 -40.70 30.99 -46.64
C ASP A 38 -42.23 31.02 -46.88
N ASP A 39 -42.97 30.10 -46.26
CA ASP A 39 -44.42 29.96 -46.36
C ASP A 39 -45.18 30.70 -45.25
N PHE A 40 -44.48 31.41 -44.35
CA PHE A 40 -45.11 32.03 -43.17
C PHE A 40 -46.26 32.97 -43.53
N SER A 41 -46.13 33.70 -44.65
CA SER A 41 -47.17 34.60 -45.14
C SER A 41 -48.49 33.89 -45.50
N ASP A 42 -48.44 32.60 -45.80
CA ASP A 42 -49.59 31.77 -46.15
C ASP A 42 -50.23 31.06 -44.94
N LEU A 43 -49.58 31.05 -43.76
CA LEU A 43 -50.07 30.31 -42.58
C LEU A 43 -51.50 30.68 -42.18
N LYS A 44 -51.86 31.96 -42.27
CA LYS A 44 -53.23 32.44 -41.99
C LYS A 44 -54.25 31.90 -43.01
N ASN A 45 -53.84 31.80 -44.28
CA ASN A 45 -54.69 31.23 -45.33
C ASN A 45 -54.83 29.72 -45.15
N ILE A 46 -53.73 29.01 -44.85
CA ILE A 46 -53.72 27.58 -44.51
C ILE A 46 -54.68 27.30 -43.36
N HIS A 47 -54.55 28.04 -42.25
CA HIS A 47 -55.43 27.89 -41.09
C HIS A 47 -56.89 28.08 -41.48
N ARG A 48 -57.21 29.17 -42.19
CA ARG A 48 -58.58 29.46 -42.62
C ARG A 48 -59.15 28.36 -43.52
N THR A 49 -58.36 27.87 -44.48
CA THR A 49 -58.76 26.78 -45.38
C THR A 49 -59.07 25.51 -44.61
N ILE A 50 -58.21 25.11 -43.66
CA ILE A 50 -58.43 23.93 -42.83
C ILE A 50 -59.67 24.09 -41.96
N THR A 51 -59.80 25.19 -41.21
CA THR A 51 -60.95 25.39 -40.31
C THR A 51 -62.28 25.55 -41.06
N SER A 52 -62.25 26.04 -42.29
CA SER A 52 -63.48 26.16 -43.11
C SER A 52 -63.95 24.80 -43.64
N ALA A 53 -63.00 23.92 -43.99
CA ALA A 53 -63.30 22.58 -44.49
C ALA A 53 -63.49 21.56 -43.36
N LEU A 54 -62.87 21.75 -42.19
CA LEU A 54 -62.86 20.81 -41.06
C LEU A 54 -63.00 21.62 -39.75
N PRO A 55 -64.23 21.99 -39.35
CA PRO A 55 -64.47 22.94 -38.26
C PRO A 55 -64.07 22.42 -36.87
N ASN A 56 -64.08 21.10 -36.65
CA ASN A 56 -63.64 20.46 -35.39
C ASN A 56 -62.12 20.22 -35.31
N SER A 57 -61.34 20.86 -36.20
CA SER A 57 -59.88 20.74 -36.19
C SER A 57 -59.22 21.49 -35.02
N LEU A 58 -58.43 20.77 -34.25
CA LEU A 58 -57.55 21.34 -33.22
C LEU A 58 -56.15 21.53 -33.82
N ILE A 59 -55.81 22.79 -34.10
CA ILE A 59 -54.59 23.16 -34.83
C ILE A 59 -53.51 23.57 -33.84
N ILE A 60 -52.36 22.92 -33.92
CA ILE A 60 -51.12 23.29 -33.23
C ILE A 60 -49.96 23.29 -34.22
N GLY A 61 -48.87 23.96 -33.88
CA GLY A 61 -47.74 23.97 -34.76
C GLY A 61 -46.56 24.80 -34.30
N ALA A 62 -45.54 24.81 -35.15
CA ALA A 62 -44.35 25.62 -35.00
C ALA A 62 -43.90 26.14 -36.37
N ILE A 63 -43.36 27.34 -36.39
CA ILE A 63 -42.56 27.83 -37.51
C ILE A 63 -41.16 27.28 -37.29
N THR A 64 -40.73 26.37 -38.15
CA THR A 64 -39.43 25.72 -38.04
C THR A 64 -38.89 25.39 -39.42
N ASN A 65 -37.58 25.40 -39.54
CA ASN A 65 -36.90 24.97 -40.75
C ASN A 65 -36.58 23.48 -40.62
N ARG A 66 -36.78 22.71 -41.70
CA ARG A 66 -36.46 21.27 -41.79
C ARG A 66 -37.47 20.37 -41.08
N ASN A 67 -38.46 19.95 -41.86
CA ASN A 67 -39.47 18.96 -41.49
C ASN A 67 -39.03 17.56 -41.94
N ILE A 68 -39.48 16.53 -41.22
CA ILE A 68 -39.32 15.11 -41.58
C ILE A 68 -40.70 14.60 -41.98
N ALA A 69 -40.85 14.10 -43.21
CA ALA A 69 -42.11 13.59 -43.73
C ALA A 69 -41.87 12.40 -44.65
N THR A 70 -42.73 11.38 -44.56
CA THR A 70 -42.83 10.34 -45.60
C THR A 70 -43.22 10.99 -46.93
N SER A 71 -42.50 10.68 -48.03
CA SER A 71 -42.77 11.01 -49.44
C SER A 71 -42.12 12.27 -50.08
N ASP A 72 -41.19 12.98 -49.44
CA ASP A 72 -40.38 14.02 -50.13
C ASP A 72 -38.93 14.14 -49.62
N LEU A 73 -38.02 14.29 -50.58
CA LEU A 73 -36.57 14.47 -50.42
C LEU A 73 -36.17 15.92 -50.10
N SER A 74 -37.09 16.89 -50.19
CA SER A 74 -36.81 18.30 -49.89
C SER A 74 -37.37 18.71 -48.51
N THR A 75 -36.48 18.88 -47.54
CA THR A 75 -36.78 19.27 -46.14
C THR A 75 -37.30 20.70 -45.98
N SER A 76 -37.74 21.37 -47.04
CA SER A 76 -37.99 22.83 -47.05
C SER A 76 -39.44 23.25 -47.30
N ARG A 77 -40.42 22.36 -47.20
CA ARG A 77 -41.85 22.71 -47.37
C ARG A 77 -42.63 22.64 -46.07
N THR A 78 -43.65 23.49 -45.92
CA THR A 78 -44.58 23.42 -44.78
C THR A 78 -45.27 22.05 -44.74
N MET A 79 -45.15 21.35 -43.60
CA MET A 79 -45.76 20.05 -43.38
C MET A 79 -47.04 20.19 -42.57
N ILE A 80 -48.11 19.56 -43.02
CA ILE A 80 -49.40 19.55 -42.36
C ILE A 80 -49.79 18.08 -42.13
N THR A 81 -50.00 17.69 -40.89
CA THR A 81 -50.46 16.33 -40.55
C THR A 81 -51.89 16.37 -40.03
N PHE A 82 -52.74 15.49 -40.53
CA PHE A 82 -54.12 15.30 -40.09
C PHE A 82 -54.24 13.95 -39.40
N THR A 83 -54.50 13.92 -38.09
CA THR A 83 -54.54 12.69 -37.29
C THR A 83 -55.91 12.50 -36.63
N THR A 84 -56.53 11.34 -36.84
CA THR A 84 -57.74 10.91 -36.15
C THR A 84 -57.46 9.72 -35.24
N PHE A 85 -58.05 9.75 -34.05
CA PHE A 85 -57.99 8.67 -33.07
C PHE A 85 -59.35 7.96 -33.02
N SER A 86 -59.36 6.63 -33.14
CA SER A 86 -60.59 5.85 -33.19
C SER A 86 -60.95 5.22 -31.84
N LYS A 87 -59.97 5.04 -30.94
CA LYS A 87 -60.12 4.37 -29.64
C LYS A 87 -59.57 5.20 -28.47
N SER A 88 -59.07 6.40 -28.73
CA SER A 88 -58.40 7.28 -27.78
C SER A 88 -58.94 8.70 -27.93
N SER A 89 -58.88 9.46 -26.84
CA SER A 89 -59.21 10.88 -26.86
C SER A 89 -57.93 11.70 -26.74
N PHE A 90 -57.89 12.85 -27.41
CA PHE A 90 -56.77 13.78 -27.32
C PHE A 90 -57.27 15.19 -26.96
N ARG A 91 -56.35 16.01 -26.45
CA ARG A 91 -56.56 17.45 -26.24
C ARG A 91 -55.28 18.19 -26.57
N ILE A 92 -55.40 19.43 -27.04
CA ILE A 92 -54.24 20.31 -27.26
C ILE A 92 -54.02 21.22 -26.06
N PHE A 93 -52.79 21.68 -25.88
CA PHE A 93 -52.43 22.68 -24.89
C PHE A 93 -51.42 23.69 -25.46
N ALA A 94 -51.40 24.88 -24.89
CA ALA A 94 -50.43 25.90 -25.20
C ALA A 94 -50.21 26.83 -24.00
N TYR A 95 -48.96 26.95 -23.55
CA TYR A 95 -48.58 27.74 -22.36
C TYR A 95 -47.41 28.66 -22.69
N ASN A 96 -47.44 29.88 -22.17
CA ASN A 96 -46.30 30.80 -22.17
C ASN A 96 -45.58 30.73 -20.81
N LEU A 97 -44.25 30.66 -20.81
CA LEU A 97 -43.42 30.66 -19.61
C LEU A 97 -43.24 32.07 -19.01
N ASP A 98 -43.45 33.13 -19.79
CA ASP A 98 -43.25 34.53 -19.33
C ASP A 98 -44.06 34.92 -18.08
N CYS A 99 -45.07 34.13 -17.72
CA CYS A 99 -46.00 34.39 -16.61
C CYS A 99 -45.77 33.52 -15.35
N ALA A 100 -44.87 32.53 -15.39
CA ALA A 100 -44.66 31.59 -14.26
C ALA A 100 -43.26 30.95 -14.31
N ASP A 101 -42.70 30.57 -13.15
CA ASP A 101 -41.50 29.75 -13.15
C ASP A 101 -41.79 28.35 -13.72
N ALA A 102 -40.81 27.74 -14.39
CA ALA A 102 -40.97 26.47 -15.10
C ALA A 102 -41.45 25.31 -14.19
N HIS A 103 -41.08 25.33 -12.91
CA HIS A 103 -41.49 24.32 -11.94
C HIS A 103 -42.98 24.45 -11.59
N SER A 104 -43.45 25.67 -11.35
CA SER A 104 -44.87 25.97 -11.12
C SER A 104 -45.72 25.67 -12.35
N LEU A 105 -45.23 26.00 -13.55
CA LEU A 105 -45.92 25.66 -14.80
C LEU A 105 -46.09 24.14 -14.94
N GLY A 106 -45.04 23.35 -14.68
CA GLY A 106 -45.13 21.88 -14.72
C GLY A 106 -46.14 21.30 -13.71
N LYS A 107 -46.25 21.86 -12.50
CA LYS A 107 -47.29 21.44 -11.53
C LYS A 107 -48.70 21.77 -12.01
N SER A 108 -48.90 22.98 -12.54
CA SER A 108 -50.18 23.40 -13.10
C SER A 108 -50.57 22.53 -14.29
N PHE A 109 -49.60 22.17 -15.14
CA PHE A 109 -49.81 21.28 -16.27
C PHE A 109 -50.33 19.91 -15.81
N VAL A 110 -49.73 19.30 -14.78
CA VAL A 110 -50.21 18.03 -14.23
C VAL A 110 -51.65 18.13 -13.74
N GLN A 111 -52.00 19.24 -13.07
CA GLN A 111 -53.34 19.41 -12.49
C GLN A 111 -54.42 19.67 -13.55
N ASN A 112 -54.09 20.44 -14.59
CA ASN A 112 -55.06 20.91 -15.57
C ASN A 112 -55.13 20.02 -16.80
N GLU A 113 -54.00 19.47 -17.23
CA GLU A 113 -53.86 18.81 -18.53
C GLU A 113 -53.71 17.30 -18.43
N LEU A 114 -53.53 16.70 -17.26
CA LEU A 114 -53.35 15.25 -17.15
C LEU A 114 -54.52 14.59 -16.42
N THR A 115 -54.86 13.39 -16.89
CA THR A 115 -55.82 12.49 -16.24
C THR A 115 -55.12 11.17 -15.88
N CYS A 116 -55.81 10.29 -15.16
CA CYS A 116 -55.28 8.96 -14.88
C CYS A 116 -55.14 8.07 -16.13
N LEU A 117 -55.72 8.48 -17.25
CA LEU A 117 -55.64 7.78 -18.54
C LEU A 117 -54.58 8.36 -19.48
N SER A 118 -53.92 9.46 -19.12
CA SER A 118 -52.89 10.07 -19.95
C SER A 118 -51.73 9.11 -20.20
N LYS A 119 -51.50 8.80 -21.47
CA LYS A 119 -50.45 7.86 -21.92
C LYS A 119 -49.22 8.58 -22.47
N VAL A 120 -49.45 9.58 -23.31
CA VAL A 120 -48.37 10.32 -23.97
C VAL A 120 -48.68 11.81 -24.05
N VAL A 121 -47.64 12.61 -23.85
CA VAL A 121 -47.58 14.03 -24.19
C VAL A 121 -46.57 14.20 -25.31
N VAL A 122 -47.02 14.78 -26.42
CA VAL A 122 -46.15 15.20 -27.53
C VAL A 122 -46.12 16.71 -27.54
N MET A 123 -44.94 17.31 -27.42
CA MET A 123 -44.81 18.76 -27.34
C MET A 123 -43.63 19.32 -28.12
N VAL A 124 -43.78 20.57 -28.54
CA VAL A 124 -42.71 21.41 -29.06
C VAL A 124 -42.57 22.63 -28.17
N SER A 125 -41.32 22.98 -27.90
CA SER A 125 -40.96 24.05 -26.98
C SER A 125 -40.01 25.02 -27.67
N ASN A 126 -40.09 26.31 -27.36
CA ASN A 126 -39.03 27.29 -27.61
C ASN A 126 -38.48 27.88 -26.29
N ILE A 127 -38.88 27.31 -25.15
CA ILE A 127 -38.23 27.55 -23.86
C ILE A 127 -36.80 27.01 -23.90
N ASN A 128 -35.86 27.74 -23.29
CA ASN A 128 -34.49 27.29 -23.16
C ASN A 128 -34.39 25.88 -22.50
N PRO A 129 -33.43 25.04 -22.92
CA PRO A 129 -33.32 23.66 -22.44
C PRO A 129 -33.25 23.48 -20.91
N PHE A 130 -32.65 24.43 -20.19
CA PHE A 130 -32.49 24.35 -18.74
C PHE A 130 -33.82 24.54 -17.99
N ASP A 131 -34.64 25.51 -18.42
CA ASP A 131 -35.97 25.70 -17.84
C ASP A 131 -36.94 24.62 -18.28
N CYS A 132 -36.81 24.11 -19.51
CA CYS A 132 -37.57 22.93 -19.96
C CYS A 132 -37.27 21.70 -19.08
N GLU A 133 -36.01 21.45 -18.69
CA GLU A 133 -35.65 20.37 -17.75
C GLU A 133 -36.37 20.49 -16.39
N LYS A 134 -36.51 21.71 -15.86
CA LYS A 134 -37.28 21.96 -14.62
C LYS A 134 -38.78 21.71 -14.80
N LEU A 135 -39.34 22.09 -15.94
CA LEU A 135 -40.74 21.82 -16.28
C LEU A 135 -40.99 20.30 -16.34
N LEU A 136 -40.15 19.57 -17.07
CA LEU A 136 -40.27 18.11 -17.24
C LEU A 136 -40.14 17.35 -15.92
N SER A 137 -39.17 17.72 -15.08
CA SER A 137 -39.00 17.09 -13.76
C SER A 137 -40.23 17.27 -12.87
N SER A 138 -40.90 18.42 -12.98
CA SER A 138 -42.14 18.71 -12.26
C SER A 138 -43.31 17.88 -12.77
N ILE A 139 -43.43 17.72 -14.10
CA ILE A 139 -44.47 16.87 -14.71
C ILE A 139 -44.27 15.41 -14.31
N LYS A 140 -43.04 14.88 -14.43
CA LYS A 140 -42.74 13.49 -14.07
C LYS A 140 -42.91 13.21 -12.57
N SER A 141 -42.66 14.18 -11.69
CA SER A 141 -42.96 14.02 -10.27
C SER A 141 -44.45 13.82 -10.00
N GLY A 142 -45.33 14.43 -10.81
CA GLY A 142 -46.77 14.26 -10.70
C GLY A 142 -47.33 13.07 -11.47
N ALA A 143 -46.68 12.69 -12.57
CA ALA A 143 -47.07 11.57 -13.43
C ALA A 143 -45.85 10.71 -13.86
N PRO A 144 -45.33 9.83 -12.97
CA PRO A 144 -44.07 9.11 -13.21
C PRO A 144 -44.07 8.18 -14.43
N LYS A 145 -45.22 7.61 -14.78
CA LYS A 145 -45.37 6.65 -15.89
C LYS A 145 -45.73 7.30 -17.22
N LEU A 146 -45.93 8.62 -17.25
CA LEU A 146 -46.29 9.35 -18.46
C LEU A 146 -45.12 9.34 -19.44
N VAL A 147 -45.39 9.02 -20.70
CA VAL A 147 -44.43 9.21 -21.78
C VAL A 147 -44.48 10.67 -22.22
N ILE A 148 -43.34 11.33 -22.21
CA ILE A 148 -43.20 12.69 -22.71
C ILE A 148 -42.18 12.67 -23.85
N THR A 149 -42.59 13.12 -25.01
CA THR A 149 -41.74 13.19 -26.20
C THR A 149 -41.91 14.54 -26.87
N GLY A 150 -40.88 14.96 -27.60
CA GLY A 150 -40.86 16.31 -28.12
C GLY A 150 -39.48 16.80 -28.46
N GLY A 151 -39.41 18.08 -28.76
CA GLY A 151 -38.13 18.78 -28.80
C GLY A 151 -38.27 20.27 -28.72
N ILE A 152 -37.12 20.91 -28.61
CA ILE A 152 -36.94 22.33 -28.45
C ILE A 152 -36.49 22.89 -29.80
N ILE A 153 -37.29 23.77 -30.40
CA ILE A 153 -36.89 24.47 -31.63
C ILE A 153 -35.89 25.58 -31.28
N PRO A 154 -34.98 25.92 -32.20
CA PRO A 154 -34.08 27.06 -32.02
C PRO A 154 -34.77 28.39 -31.68
N ASP A 155 -34.11 29.21 -30.88
CA ASP A 155 -34.58 30.56 -30.53
C ASP A 155 -34.03 31.60 -31.54
N TYR A 156 -34.54 31.55 -32.77
CA TYR A 156 -34.30 32.58 -33.79
C TYR A 156 -35.53 33.49 -33.93
N GLU A 157 -35.36 34.78 -34.25
CA GLU A 157 -36.47 35.76 -34.34
C GLU A 157 -37.66 35.33 -35.23
N SER A 158 -37.42 34.39 -36.15
CA SER A 158 -38.40 33.85 -37.09
C SER A 158 -39.07 32.53 -36.65
N GLU A 159 -38.62 31.87 -35.59
CA GLU A 159 -39.17 30.59 -35.10
C GLU A 159 -40.14 30.81 -33.94
N ARG A 160 -41.37 30.29 -34.06
CA ARG A 160 -42.44 30.54 -33.08
C ARG A 160 -43.37 29.35 -32.98
N LEU A 161 -43.91 29.13 -31.79
CA LEU A 161 -44.98 28.15 -31.60
C LEU A 161 -46.34 28.81 -31.83
N PHE A 162 -47.34 28.03 -32.22
CA PHE A 162 -48.71 28.52 -32.30
C PHE A 162 -49.73 27.44 -31.99
N ALA A 163 -50.86 27.88 -31.45
CA ALA A 163 -52.06 27.07 -31.30
C ALA A 163 -53.23 27.89 -31.82
N HIS A 164 -53.96 27.30 -32.78
CA HIS A 164 -54.94 28.01 -33.60
C HIS A 164 -54.35 29.29 -34.21
N ASP A 165 -54.90 30.46 -33.85
CA ASP A 165 -54.51 31.78 -34.35
C ASP A 165 -53.55 32.54 -33.42
N ARG A 166 -53.09 31.91 -32.33
CA ARG A 166 -52.24 32.55 -31.31
C ARG A 166 -50.81 32.04 -31.36
N PHE A 167 -49.86 32.97 -31.28
CA PHE A 167 -48.43 32.68 -31.25
C PHE A 167 -47.88 32.72 -29.82
N TYR A 168 -46.84 31.93 -29.59
CA TYR A 168 -46.17 31.76 -28.30
C TYR A 168 -44.65 31.84 -28.54
N ASP A 169 -44.06 32.94 -28.09
CA ASP A 169 -42.64 33.25 -28.34
C ASP A 169 -41.69 32.64 -27.28
N ASN A 170 -42.20 32.18 -26.12
CA ASN A 170 -41.42 31.51 -25.07
C ASN A 170 -42.29 30.51 -24.29
N GLY A 171 -42.62 29.37 -24.87
CA GLY A 171 -43.64 28.48 -24.34
C GLY A 171 -43.52 27.02 -24.77
N ILE A 172 -44.57 26.28 -24.44
CA ILE A 172 -44.80 24.91 -24.90
C ILE A 172 -46.13 24.84 -25.62
N VAL A 173 -46.17 24.09 -26.73
CA VAL A 173 -47.38 23.75 -27.46
C VAL A 173 -47.37 22.26 -27.75
N GLY A 174 -48.50 21.59 -27.61
CA GLY A 174 -48.55 20.16 -27.82
C GLY A 174 -49.92 19.57 -27.62
N PHE A 175 -49.95 18.25 -27.49
CA PHE A 175 -51.17 17.51 -27.21
C PHE A 175 -50.93 16.37 -26.22
N VAL A 176 -51.99 16.02 -25.50
CA VAL A 176 -52.05 14.88 -24.59
C VAL A 176 -53.01 13.85 -25.16
N VAL A 177 -52.64 12.57 -25.11
CA VAL A 177 -53.54 11.46 -25.49
C VAL A 177 -53.89 10.64 -24.26
N ASP A 178 -55.18 10.54 -23.98
CA ASP A 178 -55.75 9.69 -22.94
C ASP A 178 -56.29 8.41 -23.57
N SER A 179 -55.84 7.26 -23.07
CA SER A 179 -56.24 5.98 -23.63
C SER A 179 -55.97 4.79 -22.70
N THR A 180 -56.82 3.77 -22.79
CA THR A 180 -56.55 2.42 -22.26
C THR A 180 -56.03 1.46 -23.34
N TYR A 181 -56.06 1.86 -24.61
CA TYR A 181 -55.75 1.02 -25.76
C TYR A 181 -54.44 1.41 -26.46
N LEU A 182 -54.06 2.68 -26.38
CA LEU A 182 -52.87 3.22 -27.04
C LEU A 182 -51.59 2.57 -26.49
N GLN A 183 -50.83 1.97 -27.40
CA GLN A 183 -49.46 1.56 -27.18
C GLN A 183 -48.53 2.70 -27.55
N VAL A 184 -47.58 2.97 -26.67
CA VAL A 184 -46.59 4.04 -26.84
C VAL A 184 -45.22 3.46 -26.54
N ASN A 185 -44.31 3.51 -27.51
CA ASN A 185 -42.93 3.10 -27.32
C ASN A 185 -41.99 4.22 -27.75
N THR A 186 -40.96 4.47 -26.94
CA THR A 186 -39.96 5.51 -27.22
C THR A 186 -38.60 4.88 -27.39
N TYR A 187 -37.91 5.29 -28.45
CA TYR A 187 -36.56 4.87 -28.76
C TYR A 187 -35.70 6.10 -28.96
N ASN A 188 -34.50 6.08 -28.42
CA ASN A 188 -33.56 7.17 -28.60
C ASN A 188 -32.14 6.67 -28.74
N ASN A 189 -31.33 7.41 -29.50
CA ASN A 189 -29.89 7.22 -29.54
C ASN A 189 -29.18 8.56 -29.70
N THR A 190 -27.94 8.63 -29.21
CA THR A 190 -27.04 9.75 -29.43
C THR A 190 -25.88 9.30 -30.32
N ASN A 191 -25.24 10.26 -30.99
CA ASN A 191 -24.07 10.02 -31.81
C ASN A 191 -22.75 10.26 -31.09
N PHE A 192 -22.77 10.72 -29.83
CA PHE A 192 -21.55 11.14 -29.16
C PHE A 192 -20.79 9.95 -28.56
N MET A 193 -19.47 9.95 -28.78
CA MET A 193 -18.54 9.02 -28.14
C MET A 193 -17.60 9.77 -27.20
N PRO A 194 -17.25 9.18 -26.05
CA PRO A 194 -16.28 9.77 -25.14
C PRO A 194 -14.87 9.75 -25.76
N ILE A 195 -14.12 10.82 -25.57
CA ILE A 195 -12.71 10.94 -25.94
C ILE A 195 -11.84 11.25 -24.72
N GLY A 196 -10.78 10.46 -24.55
CA GLY A 196 -9.85 10.61 -23.44
C GLY A 196 -10.41 10.10 -22.10
N ARG A 197 -9.82 10.58 -21.00
CA ARG A 197 -10.13 10.12 -19.64
C ARG A 197 -11.41 10.76 -19.07
N SER A 198 -11.95 10.16 -18.00
CA SER A 198 -12.97 10.81 -17.17
C SER A 198 -12.36 11.97 -16.37
N HIS A 199 -13.16 13.00 -16.18
CA HIS A 199 -12.87 14.21 -15.43
C HIS A 199 -13.99 14.48 -14.44
N VAL A 200 -13.69 15.22 -13.37
CA VAL A 200 -14.67 15.54 -12.33
C VAL A 200 -15.03 17.01 -12.40
N ILE A 201 -16.33 17.32 -12.48
CA ILE A 201 -16.81 18.67 -12.24
C ILE A 201 -16.57 18.98 -10.76
N THR A 202 -15.57 19.82 -10.48
CA THR A 202 -15.15 20.12 -9.09
C THR A 202 -15.92 21.27 -8.47
N SER A 203 -16.48 22.15 -9.31
CA SER A 203 -17.38 23.20 -8.86
C SER A 203 -18.39 23.54 -9.95
N ALA A 204 -19.67 23.34 -9.64
CA ALA A 204 -20.78 23.74 -10.47
C ALA A 204 -21.97 24.20 -9.62
N LYS A 205 -22.83 25.02 -10.22
CA LYS A 205 -24.13 25.40 -9.68
C LYS A 205 -25.11 25.45 -10.84
N ASP A 206 -26.22 24.73 -10.72
CA ASP A 206 -27.26 24.67 -11.75
C ASP A 206 -26.69 24.20 -13.11
N ASN A 207 -26.78 25.00 -14.16
CA ASN A 207 -26.16 24.74 -15.47
C ASN A 207 -24.83 25.48 -15.67
N ILE A 208 -24.17 25.90 -14.60
CA ILE A 208 -22.93 26.69 -14.68
C ILE A 208 -21.77 25.89 -14.07
N ILE A 209 -20.77 25.58 -14.90
CA ILE A 209 -19.53 24.92 -14.49
C ILE A 209 -18.46 25.98 -14.24
N LYS A 210 -17.91 25.97 -13.03
CA LYS A 210 -16.81 26.86 -12.63
C LYS A 210 -15.45 26.20 -12.79
N SER A 211 -15.33 24.92 -12.43
CA SER A 211 -14.06 24.18 -12.53
C SER A 211 -14.26 22.69 -12.78
N ILE A 212 -13.30 22.10 -13.50
CA ILE A 212 -13.18 20.67 -13.84
C ILE A 212 -11.77 20.24 -13.44
N ASP A 213 -11.63 19.14 -12.69
CA ASP A 213 -10.34 18.69 -12.13
C ASP A 213 -9.57 19.82 -11.40
N HIS A 214 -10.27 20.63 -10.61
CA HIS A 214 -9.73 21.81 -9.92
C HIS A 214 -9.11 22.88 -10.85
N THR A 215 -9.31 22.74 -12.16
CA THR A 215 -8.88 23.70 -13.19
C THR A 215 -10.07 24.58 -13.58
N PRO A 216 -9.92 25.91 -13.75
CA PRO A 216 -10.99 26.75 -14.26
C PRO A 216 -11.58 26.20 -15.56
N ALA A 217 -12.90 26.19 -15.67
CA ALA A 217 -13.60 25.48 -16.75
C ALA A 217 -13.22 26.00 -18.15
N LYS A 218 -13.04 27.33 -18.32
CA LYS A 218 -12.51 27.92 -19.55
C LYS A 218 -11.13 27.36 -19.93
N THR A 219 -10.19 27.32 -18.99
CA THR A 219 -8.83 26.80 -19.21
C THR A 219 -8.84 25.31 -19.54
N PHE A 220 -9.75 24.54 -18.95
CA PHE A 220 -9.97 23.15 -19.31
C PHE A 220 -10.34 23.02 -20.80
N TYR A 221 -11.33 23.76 -21.29
CA TYR A 221 -11.73 23.70 -22.70
C TYR A 221 -10.63 24.22 -23.64
N GLU A 222 -9.94 25.31 -23.31
CA GLU A 222 -8.83 25.87 -24.10
C GLU A 222 -7.69 24.87 -24.30
N LYS A 223 -7.43 24.02 -23.30
CA LYS A 223 -6.41 22.95 -23.40
C LYS A 223 -6.73 21.96 -24.52
N TYR A 224 -8.01 21.60 -24.71
CA TYR A 224 -8.42 20.56 -25.66
C TYR A 224 -8.84 21.13 -27.01
N LEU A 225 -9.50 22.29 -27.04
CA LEU A 225 -10.09 22.89 -28.23
C LEU A 225 -9.29 24.11 -28.74
N GLY A 226 -8.20 24.48 -28.07
CA GLY A 226 -7.38 25.63 -28.42
C GLY A 226 -8.02 26.99 -28.10
N ASN A 227 -7.40 28.07 -28.56
CA ASN A 227 -7.84 29.45 -28.30
C ASN A 227 -8.99 29.91 -29.23
N ILE A 228 -9.92 29.00 -29.56
CA ILE A 228 -11.10 29.32 -30.38
C ILE A 228 -12.16 30.06 -29.54
N MET A 229 -11.98 30.10 -28.21
CA MET A 229 -12.86 30.69 -27.20
C MET A 229 -12.88 32.24 -27.16
N SER A 230 -12.27 32.91 -28.15
CA SER A 230 -12.28 34.38 -28.27
C SER A 230 -13.46 34.93 -29.10
N ASP A 231 -14.10 34.09 -29.91
CA ASP A 231 -15.23 34.45 -30.76
C ASP A 231 -16.52 33.93 -30.11
N SER A 232 -17.27 34.83 -29.46
CA SER A 232 -18.47 34.46 -28.68
C SER A 232 -19.52 33.76 -29.51
N ASP A 233 -19.57 34.06 -30.81
CA ASP A 233 -20.63 33.63 -31.71
C ASP A 233 -20.44 32.16 -32.13
N LYS A 234 -19.23 31.61 -31.96
CA LYS A 234 -18.89 30.21 -32.31
C LYS A 234 -18.88 29.26 -31.11
N ILE A 235 -18.97 29.78 -29.88
CA ILE A 235 -18.86 28.98 -28.65
C ILE A 235 -19.96 27.90 -28.60
N SER A 236 -21.20 28.30 -28.90
CA SER A 236 -22.34 27.40 -28.92
C SER A 236 -22.17 26.29 -29.97
N ASP A 237 -21.79 26.65 -31.20
CA ASP A 237 -21.58 25.69 -32.28
C ASP A 237 -20.50 24.65 -31.93
N ILE A 238 -19.38 25.11 -31.38
CA ILE A 238 -18.28 24.24 -30.92
C ILE A 238 -18.74 23.36 -29.75
N GLY A 239 -19.49 23.93 -28.81
CA GLY A 239 -20.01 23.19 -27.66
C GLY A 239 -20.99 22.09 -28.04
N TYR A 240 -21.74 22.27 -29.13
CA TYR A 240 -22.58 21.21 -29.69
C TYR A 240 -21.76 20.13 -30.40
N ILE A 241 -20.66 20.47 -31.07
CA ILE A 241 -19.78 19.49 -31.73
C ILE A 241 -18.95 18.69 -30.71
N PHE A 242 -18.48 19.36 -29.65
CA PHE A 242 -17.64 18.81 -28.60
C PHE A 242 -18.26 19.01 -27.20
N PRO A 243 -19.40 18.35 -26.90
CA PRO A 243 -20.05 18.49 -25.61
C PRO A 243 -19.25 17.80 -24.51
N LEU A 244 -19.53 18.13 -23.24
CA LEU A 244 -19.18 17.22 -22.14
C LEU A 244 -20.20 16.10 -22.10
N LEU A 245 -19.75 14.87 -21.98
CA LEU A 245 -20.59 13.69 -21.79
C LEU A 245 -20.66 13.38 -20.30
N LEU A 246 -21.81 13.64 -19.70
CA LEU A 246 -22.10 13.26 -18.32
C LEU A 246 -22.30 11.75 -18.24
N HIS A 247 -21.60 11.10 -17.32
CA HIS A 247 -21.70 9.66 -17.08
C HIS A 247 -22.98 9.38 -16.27
N ASP A 248 -23.89 8.59 -16.83
CA ASP A 248 -25.12 8.16 -16.18
C ASP A 248 -25.29 6.65 -16.33
N GLY A 249 -24.74 5.91 -15.36
CA GLY A 249 -24.67 4.45 -15.43
C GLY A 249 -23.82 4.00 -16.63
N THR A 250 -24.43 3.30 -17.58
CA THR A 250 -23.78 2.84 -18.82
C THR A 250 -23.97 3.80 -20.01
N LYS A 251 -24.71 4.91 -19.81
CA LYS A 251 -25.04 5.88 -20.86
C LYS A 251 -24.30 7.19 -20.67
N PHE A 252 -24.17 7.92 -21.78
CA PHE A 252 -23.59 9.25 -21.81
C PHE A 252 -24.65 10.28 -22.18
N ARG A 253 -24.82 11.31 -21.35
CA ARG A 253 -25.73 12.42 -21.60
C ARG A 253 -24.95 13.66 -22.06
N PRO A 254 -25.14 14.16 -23.28
CA PRO A 254 -24.41 15.32 -23.78
C PRO A 254 -24.84 16.61 -23.06
N LYS A 255 -23.84 17.35 -22.59
CA LYS A 255 -23.91 18.65 -21.92
C LYS A 255 -23.09 19.65 -22.75
N PRO A 256 -23.63 20.11 -23.89
CA PRO A 256 -22.99 21.10 -24.73
C PRO A 256 -22.78 22.40 -23.99
N MET A 257 -21.65 23.06 -24.30
CA MET A 257 -21.36 24.41 -23.85
C MET A 257 -22.12 25.40 -24.72
N LEU A 258 -22.90 26.28 -24.10
CA LEU A 258 -23.66 27.31 -24.80
C LEU A 258 -22.93 28.64 -24.84
N SER A 259 -22.36 29.05 -23.71
CA SER A 259 -21.65 30.33 -23.59
C SER A 259 -20.66 30.32 -22.45
N ILE A 260 -19.81 31.35 -22.41
CA ILE A 260 -18.82 31.56 -21.36
C ILE A 260 -19.08 32.91 -20.70
N THR A 261 -19.18 32.93 -19.36
CA THR A 261 -19.36 34.17 -18.61
C THR A 261 -18.10 35.03 -18.66
N LYS A 262 -18.20 36.32 -18.29
CA LYS A 262 -17.04 37.22 -18.16
C LYS A 262 -15.99 36.69 -17.17
N GLN A 263 -16.40 35.92 -16.18
CA GLN A 263 -15.54 35.28 -15.18
C GLN A 263 -14.89 33.97 -15.67
N GLY A 264 -15.21 33.50 -16.89
CA GLY A 264 -14.68 32.26 -17.45
C GLY A 264 -15.43 31.00 -17.03
N TYR A 265 -16.68 31.11 -16.57
CA TYR A 265 -17.53 29.96 -16.27
C TYR A 265 -18.27 29.50 -17.51
N ILE A 266 -18.44 28.18 -17.64
CA ILE A 266 -19.12 27.56 -18.78
C ILE A 266 -20.59 27.40 -18.44
N ILE A 267 -21.47 27.87 -19.32
CA ILE A 267 -22.91 27.66 -19.23
C ILE A 267 -23.28 26.47 -20.13
N THR A 268 -23.89 25.45 -19.56
CA THR A 268 -24.40 24.27 -20.28
C THR A 268 -25.90 24.39 -20.57
N ASN A 269 -26.40 23.57 -21.49
CA ASN A 269 -27.82 23.54 -21.83
C ASN A 269 -28.73 23.04 -20.69
N THR A 270 -28.21 22.20 -19.80
CA THR A 270 -28.97 21.55 -18.73
C THR A 270 -28.13 21.49 -17.46
N SER A 271 -28.75 21.09 -16.35
CA SER A 271 -28.08 21.07 -15.04
C SER A 271 -26.93 20.06 -14.96
N VAL A 272 -25.94 20.42 -14.14
CA VAL A 272 -24.75 19.64 -13.79
C VAL A 272 -24.40 19.88 -12.33
N LYS A 273 -23.82 18.88 -11.65
CA LYS A 273 -23.53 18.92 -10.22
C LYS A 273 -22.04 18.81 -9.95
N SER A 274 -21.62 19.36 -8.81
CA SER A 274 -20.27 19.12 -8.32
C SER A 274 -20.14 17.64 -7.93
N GLY A 275 -19.08 16.98 -8.40
CA GLY A 275 -18.86 15.54 -8.26
C GLY A 275 -19.27 14.73 -9.49
N ASP A 276 -19.99 15.32 -10.45
CA ASP A 276 -20.34 14.66 -11.70
C ASP A 276 -19.10 14.24 -12.48
N GLN A 277 -19.13 13.01 -12.99
CA GLN A 277 -18.11 12.46 -13.89
C GLN A 277 -18.45 12.83 -15.33
N VAL A 278 -17.50 13.45 -16.02
CA VAL A 278 -17.66 13.90 -17.40
C VAL A 278 -16.46 13.52 -18.26
N THR A 279 -16.69 13.25 -19.54
CA THR A 279 -15.63 13.09 -20.54
C THR A 279 -15.93 14.01 -21.71
N LEU A 280 -14.92 14.52 -22.43
CA LEU A 280 -15.20 15.25 -23.66
C LEU A 280 -15.84 14.28 -24.67
N GLY A 281 -16.83 14.76 -25.41
CA GLY A 281 -17.53 14.01 -26.44
C GLY A 281 -17.16 14.50 -27.83
N TYR A 282 -17.34 13.63 -28.82
CA TYR A 282 -17.34 14.02 -30.22
C TYR A 282 -18.39 13.20 -30.98
N GLY A 283 -18.97 13.77 -32.03
CA GLY A 283 -19.98 13.09 -32.85
C GLY A 283 -19.37 11.99 -33.72
N ASN A 284 -19.85 10.76 -33.59
CA ASN A 284 -19.48 9.61 -34.41
C ASN A 284 -20.61 9.25 -35.41
N ILE A 285 -20.35 9.50 -36.69
CA ILE A 285 -21.33 9.33 -37.77
C ILE A 285 -21.66 7.85 -37.98
N GLN A 286 -20.66 6.98 -38.01
CA GLN A 286 -20.86 5.56 -38.27
C GLN A 286 -21.70 4.92 -37.15
N ASN A 287 -21.42 5.27 -35.91
CA ASN A 287 -22.22 4.86 -34.75
C ASN A 287 -23.66 5.41 -34.85
N SER A 288 -23.85 6.64 -35.34
CA SER A 288 -25.19 7.22 -35.56
C SER A 288 -26.02 6.37 -36.51
N ILE A 289 -25.42 5.94 -37.62
CA ILE A 289 -26.08 5.14 -38.65
C ILE A 289 -26.41 3.76 -38.06
N SER A 290 -25.44 3.08 -37.44
CA SER A 290 -25.64 1.78 -36.79
C SER A 290 -26.73 1.82 -35.69
N ASN A 291 -26.70 2.82 -34.81
CA ASN A 291 -27.70 2.98 -33.74
C ASN A 291 -29.09 3.27 -34.30
N ASN A 292 -29.18 4.02 -35.40
CA ASN A 292 -30.44 4.21 -36.11
C ASN A 292 -30.95 2.87 -36.66
N HIS A 293 -30.10 2.06 -37.32
CA HIS A 293 -30.51 0.72 -37.79
C HIS A 293 -31.04 -0.17 -36.67
N GLU A 294 -30.36 -0.17 -35.50
CA GLU A 294 -30.80 -0.92 -34.33
C GLU A 294 -32.16 -0.42 -33.82
N THR A 295 -32.32 0.90 -33.71
CA THR A 295 -33.59 1.54 -33.33
C THR A 295 -34.74 1.09 -34.23
N LEU A 296 -34.52 1.05 -35.54
CA LEU A 296 -35.53 0.58 -36.51
C LEU A 296 -35.85 -0.90 -36.34
N SER A 297 -34.84 -1.71 -36.06
CA SER A 297 -35.02 -3.15 -35.82
C SER A 297 -35.87 -3.41 -34.57
N GLU A 298 -35.76 -2.56 -33.55
CA GLU A 298 -36.63 -2.63 -32.37
C GLU A 298 -38.06 -2.14 -32.65
N ILE A 299 -38.21 -1.09 -33.45
CA ILE A 299 -39.54 -0.56 -33.84
C ILE A 299 -40.36 -1.62 -34.58
N LYS A 300 -39.74 -2.48 -35.40
CA LYS A 300 -40.44 -3.60 -36.07
C LYS A 300 -41.08 -4.60 -35.12
N LYS A 301 -40.61 -4.67 -33.87
CA LYS A 301 -41.09 -5.63 -32.87
C LYS A 301 -42.32 -5.14 -32.12
N VAL A 302 -42.76 -3.90 -32.36
CA VAL A 302 -43.90 -3.30 -31.68
C VAL A 302 -44.96 -2.82 -32.67
N PRO A 303 -46.24 -2.77 -32.26
CA PRO A 303 -47.27 -2.17 -33.07
C PRO A 303 -47.05 -0.68 -33.29
N VAL A 304 -47.30 -0.21 -34.50
CA VAL A 304 -47.09 1.19 -34.91
C VAL A 304 -48.09 1.57 -36.01
N GLU A 305 -48.83 2.66 -35.80
CA GLU A 305 -49.72 3.29 -36.79
C GLU A 305 -49.27 4.72 -37.13
N ASN A 306 -48.52 5.38 -36.24
CA ASN A 306 -47.89 6.67 -36.45
C ASN A 306 -46.52 6.70 -35.78
N LEU A 307 -45.54 7.26 -36.46
CA LEU A 307 -44.16 7.39 -36.01
C LEU A 307 -43.75 8.87 -35.99
N ILE A 308 -43.50 9.37 -34.78
CA ILE A 308 -43.11 10.77 -34.53
C ILE A 308 -41.61 10.85 -34.30
N VAL A 309 -40.91 11.67 -35.08
CA VAL A 309 -39.45 11.82 -35.03
C VAL A 309 -39.05 13.22 -34.57
N PHE A 310 -38.21 13.29 -33.55
CA PHE A 310 -37.46 14.51 -33.20
C PHE A 310 -35.98 14.21 -33.36
N ASN A 311 -35.33 14.95 -34.26
CA ASN A 311 -33.93 14.70 -34.60
C ASN A 311 -33.06 15.92 -34.36
N GLY A 312 -31.92 15.74 -33.70
CA GLY A 312 -31.02 16.83 -33.39
C GLY A 312 -30.49 17.54 -34.64
N LEU A 313 -30.54 18.87 -34.65
CA LEU A 313 -30.12 19.71 -35.77
C LEU A 313 -28.64 19.49 -36.14
N ILE A 314 -27.79 19.21 -35.16
CA ILE A 314 -26.37 18.88 -35.40
C ILE A 314 -26.19 17.60 -36.24
N ARG A 315 -27.21 16.74 -36.30
CA ARG A 315 -27.21 15.52 -37.11
C ARG A 315 -27.67 15.75 -38.55
N LEU A 316 -28.01 16.99 -38.92
CA LEU A 316 -28.51 17.33 -40.26
C LEU A 316 -27.49 16.93 -41.32
N ASN A 317 -26.25 17.43 -41.23
CA ASN A 317 -25.22 17.14 -42.23
C ASN A 317 -24.73 15.68 -42.25
N THR A 318 -25.04 14.90 -41.20
CA THR A 318 -24.52 13.53 -41.03
C THR A 318 -25.56 12.43 -41.30
N THR A 319 -26.84 12.69 -41.02
CA THR A 319 -27.90 11.67 -41.10
C THR A 319 -29.17 12.12 -41.82
N GLU A 320 -29.26 13.36 -42.32
CA GLU A 320 -30.47 13.86 -43.01
C GLU A 320 -30.90 12.97 -44.17
N LYS A 321 -29.99 12.66 -45.11
CA LYS A 321 -30.28 11.76 -46.24
C LYS A 321 -30.75 10.39 -45.76
N TYR A 322 -30.09 9.83 -44.75
CA TYR A 322 -30.42 8.52 -44.20
C TYR A 322 -31.84 8.50 -43.58
N ILE A 323 -32.20 9.55 -42.83
CA ILE A 323 -33.52 9.69 -42.22
C ILE A 323 -34.60 9.93 -43.29
N GLN A 324 -34.28 10.65 -44.37
CA GLN A 324 -35.17 10.82 -45.52
C GLN A 324 -35.46 9.49 -46.24
N TYR A 325 -34.43 8.68 -46.52
CA TYR A 325 -34.62 7.34 -47.09
C TYR A 325 -35.47 6.46 -46.19
N TYR A 326 -35.18 6.48 -44.89
CA TYR A 326 -35.96 5.78 -43.89
C TYR A 326 -37.45 6.18 -43.93
N ALA A 327 -37.76 7.48 -43.90
CA ALA A 327 -39.14 7.95 -43.87
C ALA A 327 -39.90 7.60 -45.15
N ASN A 328 -39.23 7.47 -46.29
CA ASN A 328 -39.84 7.15 -47.59
C ASN A 328 -40.13 5.66 -47.79
N ASP A 329 -39.32 4.78 -47.19
CA ASP A 329 -39.46 3.32 -47.32
C ASP A 329 -40.47 2.73 -46.34
N LEU A 330 -40.87 3.48 -45.30
CA LEU A 330 -41.92 3.04 -44.38
C LEU A 330 -43.31 3.22 -45.00
N SER A 331 -44.11 2.17 -44.99
CA SER A 331 -45.53 2.18 -45.34
C SER A 331 -46.44 2.86 -44.29
N ILE A 332 -45.84 3.51 -43.29
CA ILE A 332 -46.53 4.10 -42.14
C ILE A 332 -46.25 5.59 -42.08
N ALA A 333 -47.27 6.36 -41.64
CA ALA A 333 -47.15 7.79 -41.43
C ALA A 333 -45.97 8.12 -40.49
N THR A 334 -44.90 8.65 -41.08
CA THR A 334 -43.70 9.09 -40.37
C THR A 334 -43.55 10.58 -40.52
N HIS A 335 -43.59 11.31 -39.41
CA HIS A 335 -43.50 12.76 -39.42
C HIS A 335 -42.70 13.29 -38.23
N GLY A 336 -42.15 14.49 -38.37
CA GLY A 336 -41.27 15.04 -37.35
C GLY A 336 -40.61 16.34 -37.73
N ILE A 337 -39.72 16.81 -36.87
CA ILE A 337 -38.94 18.04 -37.09
C ILE A 337 -37.51 17.88 -36.59
N PHE A 338 -36.61 18.70 -37.12
CA PHE A 338 -35.29 18.87 -36.55
C PHE A 338 -35.35 19.85 -35.37
N THR A 339 -34.67 19.51 -34.28
CA THR A 339 -34.73 20.25 -33.01
C THR A 339 -33.34 20.59 -32.50
N HIS A 340 -33.24 21.67 -31.73
CA HIS A 340 -32.02 22.07 -31.05
C HIS A 340 -31.72 21.15 -29.86
N ALA A 341 -32.76 20.64 -29.21
CA ALA A 341 -32.67 19.63 -28.17
C ALA A 341 -33.90 18.74 -28.17
N GLU A 342 -33.77 17.49 -27.73
CA GLU A 342 -34.80 16.47 -27.75
C GLU A 342 -35.29 16.17 -26.34
N ILE A 343 -36.59 15.99 -26.18
CA ILE A 343 -37.22 15.55 -24.92
C ILE A 343 -37.28 14.03 -24.95
N ILE A 344 -36.50 13.39 -24.09
CA ILE A 344 -36.36 11.93 -24.04
C ILE A 344 -37.06 11.41 -22.78
N THR A 345 -37.87 10.36 -22.94
CA THR A 345 -38.38 9.54 -21.82
C THR A 345 -37.70 8.19 -21.83
N GLU A 346 -37.17 7.79 -20.67
CA GLU A 346 -36.60 6.45 -20.45
C GLU A 346 -37.10 5.90 -19.11
N GLY A 347 -37.95 4.88 -19.17
CA GLY A 347 -38.64 4.37 -17.98
C GLY A 347 -39.41 5.49 -17.27
N ASP A 348 -39.17 5.64 -15.97
CA ASP A 348 -39.81 6.68 -15.15
C ASP A 348 -39.07 8.03 -15.20
N SER A 349 -37.99 8.14 -15.97
CA SER A 349 -37.20 9.38 -16.12
C SER A 349 -37.54 10.12 -17.40
N CYS A 350 -37.41 11.46 -17.37
CA CYS A 350 -37.46 12.30 -18.56
C CYS A 350 -36.37 13.37 -18.47
N TYR A 351 -35.68 13.62 -19.58
CA TYR A 351 -34.57 14.58 -19.62
C TYR A 351 -34.42 15.19 -21.00
N ILE A 352 -33.71 16.31 -21.06
CA ILE A 352 -33.32 16.96 -22.31
C ILE A 352 -31.98 16.39 -22.77
N SER A 353 -31.88 16.05 -24.05
CA SER A 353 -30.64 15.68 -24.71
C SER A 353 -30.43 16.53 -25.95
N THR A 354 -29.23 16.56 -26.50
CA THR A 354 -28.96 17.24 -27.78
C THR A 354 -28.23 16.29 -28.72
N GLY A 355 -28.45 16.43 -30.02
CA GLY A 355 -27.81 15.57 -31.03
C GLY A 355 -28.33 14.14 -30.94
N SER A 356 -29.58 13.98 -30.51
CA SER A 356 -30.23 12.69 -30.37
C SER A 356 -31.19 12.45 -31.52
N PHE A 357 -31.44 11.19 -31.82
CA PHE A 357 -32.55 10.76 -32.68
C PHE A 357 -33.55 10.13 -31.74
N ASN A 358 -34.68 10.80 -31.56
CA ASN A 358 -35.75 10.37 -30.68
C ASN A 358 -36.97 10.01 -31.53
N VAL A 359 -37.46 8.79 -31.35
CA VAL A 359 -38.59 8.24 -32.10
C VAL A 359 -39.65 7.76 -31.13
N THR A 360 -40.89 8.14 -31.37
CA THR A 360 -42.05 7.66 -30.62
C THR A 360 -43.03 6.97 -31.55
N THR A 361 -43.35 5.73 -31.25
CA THR A 361 -44.38 4.97 -31.97
C THR A 361 -45.69 5.02 -31.22
N LEU A 362 -46.78 5.20 -31.97
CA LEU A 362 -48.15 5.26 -31.45
C LEU A 362 -48.99 4.24 -32.21
N SER A 363 -49.76 3.42 -31.48
CA SER A 363 -50.73 2.49 -32.09
C SER A 363 -51.94 2.22 -31.19
N GLU A 364 -53.15 2.32 -31.74
CA GLU A 364 -54.41 1.87 -31.16
C GLU A 364 -54.78 0.43 -31.58
N ASP A 365 -54.04 -0.13 -32.54
CA ASP A 365 -54.13 -1.52 -32.96
C ASP A 365 -52.93 -2.32 -32.46
N LYS A 366 -53.20 -3.46 -31.82
CA LYS A 366 -52.13 -4.31 -31.28
C LYS A 366 -51.48 -5.20 -32.34
N ASP A 367 -52.09 -5.27 -33.52
CA ASP A 367 -51.69 -6.17 -34.60
C ASP A 367 -51.13 -5.42 -35.82
N CYS A 368 -51.04 -4.09 -35.75
CA CYS A 368 -50.46 -3.27 -36.82
C CYS A 368 -48.95 -3.16 -36.66
N TYR A 369 -48.19 -4.01 -37.36
CA TYR A 369 -46.72 -4.01 -37.37
C TYR A 369 -46.19 -3.53 -38.72
N LEU A 370 -44.91 -3.12 -38.75
CA LEU A 370 -44.21 -2.83 -40.00
C LEU A 370 -43.96 -4.12 -40.80
N ASP A 371 -44.48 -4.19 -42.03
CA ASP A 371 -44.19 -5.27 -42.99
C ASP A 371 -42.74 -5.17 -43.55
N GLU A 372 -42.07 -6.32 -43.78
CA GLU A 372 -40.66 -6.51 -44.21
C GLU A 372 -40.29 -5.81 -45.55
N GLU A 373 -39.06 -5.45 -45.97
CA GLU A 373 -37.67 -5.37 -45.52
C GLU A 373 -37.29 -3.86 -45.57
N ILE A 374 -36.60 -3.30 -44.56
CA ILE A 374 -36.11 -1.91 -44.69
C ILE A 374 -34.87 -1.97 -45.58
N THR A 375 -34.93 -1.37 -46.76
CA THR A 375 -33.78 -1.35 -47.66
C THR A 375 -32.75 -0.37 -47.09
N TYR A 376 -31.64 -0.92 -46.61
CA TYR A 376 -30.57 -0.11 -46.05
C TYR A 376 -29.75 0.54 -47.16
N TYR A 377 -30.06 1.78 -47.50
CA TYR A 377 -29.23 2.56 -48.41
C TYR A 377 -27.92 2.94 -47.71
N ARG A 378 -26.80 2.34 -48.16
CA ARG A 378 -25.47 2.91 -47.93
C ARG A 378 -25.41 4.23 -48.71
N THR A 379 -25.68 5.34 -48.04
CA THR A 379 -25.41 6.66 -48.61
C THR A 379 -24.04 7.14 -48.19
N GLU A 380 -23.29 7.65 -49.17
CA GLU A 380 -22.12 8.49 -48.94
C GLU A 380 -22.56 9.70 -48.10
N CYS A 381 -22.00 9.84 -46.90
CA CYS A 381 -22.23 11.00 -46.05
C CYS A 381 -21.65 12.23 -46.75
N ASN A 382 -22.42 13.32 -46.84
CA ASN A 382 -21.95 14.60 -47.41
C ASN A 382 -21.06 15.36 -46.40
N TYR A 383 -19.97 14.75 -45.98
CA TYR A 383 -18.86 15.47 -45.36
C TYR A 383 -17.74 15.58 -46.41
N ASP A 384 -16.93 16.64 -46.34
CA ASP A 384 -15.62 16.61 -47.01
C ASP A 384 -14.88 15.38 -46.49
N ASP A 385 -14.31 14.56 -47.39
CA ASP A 385 -13.57 13.32 -47.06
C ASP A 385 -12.54 13.52 -45.93
N GLU A 386 -12.01 14.74 -45.82
CA GLU A 386 -11.09 15.19 -44.78
C GLU A 386 -11.68 15.07 -43.35
N GLN A 387 -12.95 15.44 -43.16
CA GLN A 387 -13.57 15.42 -41.84
C GLN A 387 -13.95 14.00 -41.38
N ILE A 388 -14.37 13.11 -42.30
CA ILE A 388 -14.58 11.69 -42.00
C ILE A 388 -13.25 11.02 -41.63
N THR A 389 -12.19 11.33 -42.39
CA THR A 389 -10.85 10.82 -42.13
C THR A 389 -10.36 11.25 -40.74
N LEU A 390 -10.58 12.51 -40.37
CA LEU A 390 -10.23 13.02 -39.05
C LEU A 390 -11.01 12.33 -37.92
N LEU A 391 -12.31 12.09 -38.09
CA LEU A 391 -13.13 11.38 -37.11
C LEU A 391 -12.69 9.92 -36.92
N ASN A 392 -12.39 9.22 -38.02
CA ASN A 392 -11.87 7.85 -37.97
C ASN A 392 -10.49 7.78 -37.30
N LEU A 393 -9.63 8.77 -37.56
CA LEU A 393 -8.34 8.89 -36.89
C LEU A 393 -8.54 9.07 -35.37
N VAL A 394 -9.40 10.01 -34.96
CA VAL A 394 -9.72 10.25 -33.55
C VAL A 394 -10.26 8.99 -32.87
N GLU A 395 -11.18 8.26 -33.52
CA GLU A 395 -11.75 7.03 -32.96
C GLU A 395 -10.69 5.95 -32.76
N ASN A 396 -9.90 5.66 -33.80
CA ASN A 396 -8.92 4.57 -33.75
C ASN A 396 -7.79 4.90 -32.77
N THR A 397 -7.29 6.14 -32.76
CA THR A 397 -6.27 6.57 -31.80
C THR A 397 -6.82 6.54 -30.36
N SER A 398 -8.08 6.90 -30.13
CA SER A 398 -8.69 6.79 -28.79
C SER A 398 -8.82 5.33 -28.34
N LYS A 399 -9.19 4.40 -29.23
CA LYS A 399 -9.26 2.97 -28.91
C LYS A 399 -7.88 2.39 -28.57
N GLU A 400 -6.87 2.67 -29.38
CA GLU A 400 -5.49 2.23 -29.13
C GLU A 400 -4.96 2.76 -27.79
N LEU A 401 -5.20 4.04 -27.49
CA LEU A 401 -4.77 4.66 -26.24
C LEU A 401 -5.42 4.00 -25.02
N ASN A 402 -6.71 3.66 -25.10
CA ASN A 402 -7.42 2.97 -24.01
C ASN A 402 -6.83 1.57 -23.73
N VAL A 403 -6.49 0.82 -24.78
CA VAL A 403 -5.84 -0.50 -24.64
C VAL A 403 -4.47 -0.38 -23.98
N ILE A 404 -3.68 0.62 -24.40
CA ILE A 404 -2.36 0.89 -23.82
C ILE A 404 -2.48 1.24 -22.33
N ASN A 405 -3.40 2.13 -21.96
CA ASN A 405 -3.60 2.54 -20.57
C ASN A 405 -4.00 1.37 -19.68
N GLN A 406 -4.96 0.53 -20.09
CA GLN A 406 -5.37 -0.66 -19.33
C GLN A 406 -4.21 -1.65 -19.15
N THR A 407 -3.41 -1.84 -20.21
CA THR A 407 -2.25 -2.74 -20.15
C THR A 407 -1.19 -2.21 -19.17
N LEU A 408 -0.93 -0.90 -19.19
CA LEU A 408 -0.01 -0.25 -18.26
C LEU A 408 -0.48 -0.35 -16.81
N GLU A 409 -1.76 -0.09 -16.53
CA GLU A 409 -2.33 -0.20 -15.17
C GLU A 409 -2.17 -1.61 -14.59
N ASN A 410 -2.45 -2.64 -15.40
CA ASN A 410 -2.27 -4.03 -15.01
C ASN A 410 -0.80 -4.37 -14.73
N MET A 411 0.12 -3.95 -15.61
CA MET A 411 1.55 -4.20 -15.42
C MET A 411 2.11 -3.48 -14.19
N VAL A 412 1.72 -2.22 -13.97
CA VAL A 412 2.13 -1.45 -12.79
C VAL A 412 1.63 -2.13 -11.52
N THR A 413 0.36 -2.55 -11.49
CA THR A 413 -0.22 -3.23 -10.32
C THR A 413 0.49 -4.55 -10.04
N GLN A 414 0.69 -5.38 -11.06
CA GLN A 414 1.39 -6.65 -10.91
C GLN A 414 2.82 -6.44 -10.40
N LYS A 415 3.59 -5.55 -11.03
CA LYS A 415 4.97 -5.27 -10.63
C LYS A 415 5.06 -4.67 -9.23
N THR A 416 4.10 -3.83 -8.86
CA THR A 416 4.04 -3.27 -7.50
C THR A 416 3.81 -4.37 -6.47
N ASN A 417 2.88 -5.30 -6.71
CA ASN A 417 2.63 -6.42 -5.79
C ASN A 417 3.83 -7.37 -5.70
N GLU A 418 4.45 -7.74 -6.82
CA GLU A 418 5.67 -8.56 -6.84
C GLU A 418 6.80 -7.91 -6.01
N LEU A 419 7.01 -6.59 -6.18
CA LEU A 419 8.00 -5.85 -5.41
C LEU A 419 7.66 -5.82 -3.92
N LEU A 420 6.39 -5.64 -3.56
CA LEU A 420 5.95 -5.65 -2.16
C LEU A 420 6.15 -7.02 -1.51
N ASP A 421 5.84 -8.11 -2.22
CA ASP A 421 6.05 -9.47 -1.72
C ASP A 421 7.52 -9.76 -1.48
N HIS A 422 8.41 -9.45 -2.45
CA HIS A 422 9.85 -9.59 -2.27
C HIS A 422 10.39 -8.67 -1.16
N TYR A 423 9.80 -7.49 -0.99
CA TYR A 423 10.24 -6.54 0.03
C TYR A 423 9.81 -6.94 1.44
N TYR A 424 8.64 -7.57 1.62
CA TYR A 424 8.03 -7.83 2.94
C TYR A 424 7.97 -9.29 3.37
N ILE A 425 8.19 -10.27 2.49
CA ILE A 425 8.08 -11.70 2.79
C ILE A 425 9.44 -12.40 2.63
N ASP A 426 9.76 -13.31 3.55
CA ASP A 426 10.94 -14.18 3.47
C ASP A 426 10.70 -15.34 2.51
N GLU A 427 11.61 -15.55 1.56
CA GLU A 427 11.41 -16.51 0.47
C GLU A 427 11.35 -17.98 0.94
N LEU A 428 12.09 -18.34 1.99
CA LEU A 428 12.22 -19.72 2.48
C LEU A 428 11.07 -20.13 3.41
N THR A 429 10.71 -19.25 4.33
CA THR A 429 9.73 -19.56 5.40
C THR A 429 8.35 -19.03 5.10
N LYS A 430 8.21 -18.12 4.12
CA LYS A 430 6.98 -17.39 3.78
C LYS A 430 6.41 -16.55 4.93
N LEU A 431 7.20 -16.32 5.97
CA LEU A 431 6.86 -15.39 7.03
C LEU A 431 7.16 -13.95 6.59
N PRO A 432 6.48 -12.95 7.19
CA PRO A 432 6.91 -11.57 7.14
C PRO A 432 8.41 -11.43 7.49
N ASN A 433 9.14 -10.65 6.71
CA ASN A 433 10.57 -10.44 6.90
C ASN A 433 10.87 -9.24 7.80
N ASN A 434 12.17 -8.95 8.00
CA ASN A 434 12.62 -7.82 8.81
C ASN A 434 12.09 -6.46 8.35
N ASN A 435 11.92 -6.22 7.04
CA ASN A 435 11.36 -4.96 6.56
C ASN A 435 9.90 -4.80 7.00
N LYS A 436 9.13 -5.89 7.03
CA LYS A 436 7.74 -5.84 7.49
C LYS A 436 7.65 -5.60 8.99
N LEU A 437 8.57 -6.19 9.76
CA LEU A 437 8.69 -5.89 11.19
C LEU A 437 9.01 -4.42 11.41
N ASN A 438 10.02 -3.87 10.74
CA ASN A 438 10.43 -2.47 10.88
C ASN A 438 9.30 -1.50 10.52
N GLU A 439 8.51 -1.81 9.47
CA GLU A 439 7.31 -1.05 9.12
C GLU A 439 6.28 -1.04 10.28
N LEU A 440 6.01 -2.20 10.89
CA LEU A 440 5.11 -2.31 12.04
C LEU A 440 5.63 -1.51 13.23
N LEU A 441 6.92 -1.70 13.59
CA LEU A 441 7.54 -1.04 14.73
C LEU A 441 7.56 0.50 14.57
N SER A 442 7.66 1.01 13.35
CA SER A 442 7.61 2.46 13.07
C SER A 442 6.29 3.12 13.50
N ARG A 443 5.21 2.35 13.62
CA ARG A 443 3.89 2.82 14.08
C ARG A 443 3.83 3.02 15.61
N ASN A 444 4.83 2.53 16.36
CA ASN A 444 4.93 2.61 17.83
C ASN A 444 3.74 1.99 18.61
N GLU A 445 3.00 1.09 17.96
CA GLU A 445 1.86 0.39 18.55
C GLU A 445 2.28 -0.89 19.28
N THR A 446 3.41 -1.48 18.88
CA THR A 446 3.94 -2.71 19.48
C THR A 446 4.33 -2.50 20.94
N LYS A 447 3.79 -3.37 21.82
CA LYS A 447 4.03 -3.32 23.26
C LYS A 447 5.28 -4.10 23.65
N SER A 448 5.47 -5.27 23.04
CA SER A 448 6.59 -6.16 23.33
C SER A 448 7.12 -6.80 22.05
N LEU A 449 8.43 -6.99 22.01
CA LEU A 449 9.13 -7.70 20.94
C LEU A 449 9.99 -8.81 21.55
N ALA A 450 9.92 -10.01 21.00
CA ALA A 450 10.81 -11.10 21.34
C ALA A 450 11.65 -11.50 20.12
N PHE A 451 12.95 -11.73 20.31
CA PHE A 451 13.80 -12.44 19.35
C PHE A 451 14.09 -13.84 19.86
N ILE A 452 13.98 -14.81 18.95
CA ILE A 452 14.19 -16.23 19.19
C ILE A 452 15.31 -16.68 18.26
N ASP A 453 16.40 -17.16 18.84
CA ASP A 453 17.59 -17.61 18.11
C ASP A 453 17.86 -19.08 18.42
N ILE A 454 18.26 -19.85 17.40
CA ILE A 454 18.56 -21.28 17.55
C ILE A 454 19.99 -21.46 18.05
N SER A 455 20.12 -21.95 19.29
CA SER A 455 21.43 -22.20 19.90
C SER A 455 22.26 -23.16 19.06
N SER A 456 23.46 -22.73 18.66
CA SER A 456 24.40 -23.53 17.86
C SER A 456 23.86 -23.99 16.50
N PHE A 457 22.99 -23.22 15.84
CA PHE A 457 22.47 -23.58 14.50
C PHE A 457 23.56 -23.85 13.46
N VAL A 458 24.69 -23.14 13.54
CA VAL A 458 25.86 -23.41 12.69
C VAL A 458 26.35 -24.86 12.85
N ASN A 459 26.33 -25.43 14.06
CA ASN A 459 26.71 -26.83 14.27
C ASN A 459 25.69 -27.79 13.63
N ILE A 460 24.41 -27.45 13.64
CA ILE A 460 23.36 -28.21 12.96
C ILE A 460 23.63 -28.20 11.44
N ASN A 461 23.90 -27.04 10.84
CA ASN A 461 24.25 -26.93 9.42
C ASN A 461 25.54 -27.68 9.08
N ASN A 462 26.57 -27.61 9.94
CA ASN A 462 27.83 -28.29 9.71
C ASN A 462 27.71 -29.81 9.79
N PHE A 463 26.87 -30.33 10.68
CA PHE A 463 26.70 -31.76 10.88
C PHE A 463 25.70 -32.40 9.91
N TYR A 464 24.57 -31.71 9.65
CA TYR A 464 23.45 -32.24 8.84
C TYR A 464 23.34 -31.62 7.43
N GLY A 465 24.04 -30.52 7.16
CA GLY A 465 24.02 -29.82 5.88
C GLY A 465 22.91 -28.78 5.74
N ASN A 466 23.12 -27.80 4.86
CA ASN A 466 22.22 -26.66 4.64
C ASN A 466 20.80 -27.05 4.19
N TYR A 467 20.62 -28.19 3.51
CA TYR A 467 19.30 -28.69 3.14
C TYR A 467 18.46 -29.00 4.39
N ILE A 468 19.04 -29.73 5.36
CA ILE A 468 18.37 -30.06 6.62
C ILE A 468 18.16 -28.80 7.46
N GLY A 469 19.14 -27.90 7.50
CA GLY A 469 18.98 -26.60 8.17
C GLY A 469 17.82 -25.78 7.61
N ASN A 470 17.71 -25.66 6.29
CA ASN A 470 16.60 -24.94 5.65
C ASN A 470 15.25 -25.60 5.93
N LYS A 471 15.18 -26.94 5.93
CA LYS A 471 13.97 -27.68 6.30
C LYS A 471 13.57 -27.45 7.75
N LEU A 472 14.54 -27.49 8.66
CA LEU A 472 14.35 -27.17 10.07
C LEU A 472 13.81 -25.76 10.25
N LEU A 473 14.38 -24.76 9.55
CA LEU A 473 13.87 -23.38 9.58
C LEU A 473 12.44 -23.27 9.06
N SER A 474 12.11 -23.94 7.96
CA SER A 474 10.74 -23.97 7.41
C SER A 474 9.74 -24.72 8.29
N GLU A 475 10.16 -25.70 9.09
CA GLU A 475 9.30 -26.40 10.03
C GLU A 475 9.12 -25.61 11.33
N LEU A 476 10.22 -25.07 11.87
CA LEU A 476 10.20 -24.20 13.04
C LEU A 476 9.37 -22.95 12.78
N SER A 477 9.47 -22.35 11.59
CA SER A 477 8.66 -21.19 11.22
C SER A 477 7.16 -21.49 11.30
N LYS A 478 6.74 -22.69 10.87
CA LYS A 478 5.34 -23.15 10.98
C LYS A 478 4.94 -23.38 12.44
N LEU A 479 5.80 -23.99 13.24
CA LEU A 479 5.56 -24.22 14.66
C LEU A 479 5.33 -22.89 15.39
N ILE A 480 6.25 -21.93 15.21
CA ILE A 480 6.15 -20.60 15.82
C ILE A 480 4.91 -19.87 15.30
N ALA A 481 4.65 -19.90 13.98
CA ALA A 481 3.48 -19.23 13.39
C ALA A 481 2.15 -19.80 13.91
N VAL A 482 2.03 -21.13 14.03
CA VAL A 482 0.82 -21.77 14.59
C VAL A 482 0.64 -21.42 16.06
N PHE A 483 1.72 -21.35 16.84
CA PHE A 483 1.65 -20.89 18.22
C PHE A 483 1.19 -19.43 18.28
N CYS A 484 1.84 -18.55 17.54
CA CYS A 484 1.54 -17.12 17.54
C CYS A 484 0.11 -16.84 17.07
N PHE A 485 -0.37 -17.52 16.02
CA PHE A 485 -1.76 -17.41 15.56
C PHE A 485 -2.78 -17.76 16.65
N LYS A 486 -2.51 -18.79 17.48
CA LYS A 486 -3.40 -19.18 18.59
C LYS A 486 -3.42 -18.16 19.74
N HIS A 487 -2.35 -17.39 19.88
CA HIS A 487 -2.14 -16.45 20.96
C HIS A 487 -2.24 -14.97 20.53
N ASP A 488 -2.72 -14.72 19.31
CA ASP A 488 -2.87 -13.38 18.74
C ASP A 488 -1.55 -12.57 18.69
N TYR A 489 -0.47 -13.27 18.32
CA TYR A 489 0.85 -12.69 18.07
C TYR A 489 1.21 -12.78 16.58
N ILE A 490 2.15 -11.94 16.13
CA ILE A 490 2.64 -11.96 14.75
C ILE A 490 4.09 -12.44 14.74
N THR A 491 4.38 -13.43 13.89
CA THR A 491 5.72 -13.99 13.72
C THR A 491 6.42 -13.44 12.48
N TYR A 492 7.71 -13.18 12.60
CA TYR A 492 8.58 -12.71 11.54
C TYR A 492 9.84 -13.59 11.45
N ARG A 493 10.46 -13.65 10.27
CA ARG A 493 11.84 -14.11 10.11
C ARG A 493 12.74 -12.91 9.84
N ILE A 494 13.71 -12.70 10.72
CA ILE A 494 14.56 -11.50 10.69
C ILE A 494 15.75 -11.71 9.77
N HIS A 495 16.61 -12.66 10.11
CA HIS A 495 17.70 -13.12 9.27
C HIS A 495 18.20 -14.47 9.78
N ALA A 496 18.84 -15.26 8.91
CA ALA A 496 19.42 -16.56 9.25
C ALA A 496 18.45 -17.47 10.03
N ASP A 497 18.72 -17.68 11.31
CA ASP A 497 18.04 -18.52 12.30
C ASP A 497 17.28 -17.72 13.37
N ILE A 498 17.15 -16.40 13.20
CA ILE A 498 16.45 -15.52 14.13
C ILE A 498 15.01 -15.27 13.67
N PHE A 499 14.08 -15.57 14.57
CA PHE A 499 12.66 -15.26 14.45
C PHE A 499 12.30 -14.12 15.41
N ALA A 500 11.31 -13.32 15.05
CA ALA A 500 10.74 -12.35 15.95
C ALA A 500 9.25 -12.61 16.19
N VAL A 501 8.79 -12.25 17.38
CA VAL A 501 7.38 -12.30 17.75
C VAL A 501 6.98 -10.95 18.33
N THR A 502 5.93 -10.34 17.80
CA THR A 502 5.37 -9.10 18.32
C THR A 502 4.10 -9.35 19.12
N ASN A 503 3.91 -8.54 20.15
CA ASN A 503 2.67 -8.47 20.91
C ASN A 503 2.17 -7.03 20.98
N ASP A 504 0.96 -6.83 20.46
CA ASP A 504 0.31 -5.52 20.39
C ASP A 504 -0.84 -5.41 21.42
N HIS A 505 -1.38 -6.55 21.88
CA HIS A 505 -2.64 -6.59 22.60
C HIS A 505 -2.49 -6.95 24.08
N HIS A 506 -1.69 -7.97 24.40
CA HIS A 506 -1.58 -8.53 25.75
C HIS A 506 -0.63 -7.72 26.65
N ASP A 507 -0.74 -7.92 27.98
CA ASP A 507 0.21 -7.37 28.95
C ASP A 507 1.58 -8.08 28.90
N ASN A 508 2.60 -7.42 29.44
CA ASN A 508 3.98 -7.87 29.38
C ASN A 508 4.20 -9.22 30.08
N ASP A 509 3.54 -9.46 31.21
CA ASP A 509 3.70 -10.72 31.96
C ASP A 509 3.09 -11.90 31.23
N THR A 510 1.92 -11.70 30.59
CA THR A 510 1.29 -12.71 29.73
C THR A 510 2.18 -13.04 28.55
N PHE A 511 2.76 -12.03 27.89
CA PHE A 511 3.69 -12.24 26.77
C PHE A 511 4.95 -13.00 27.19
N ASN A 512 5.56 -12.61 28.32
CA ASN A 512 6.76 -13.28 28.85
C ASN A 512 6.50 -14.75 29.17
N LYS A 513 5.37 -15.05 29.82
CA LYS A 513 4.94 -16.44 30.08
C LYS A 513 4.71 -17.20 28.78
N ALA A 514 4.06 -16.59 27.79
CA ALA A 514 3.84 -17.21 26.49
C ALA A 514 5.15 -17.52 25.76
N MET A 515 6.14 -16.63 25.80
CA MET A 515 7.46 -16.86 25.21
C MET A 515 8.22 -17.99 25.92
N LEU A 516 8.12 -18.08 27.24
CA LEU A 516 8.67 -19.23 27.98
C LEU A 516 7.98 -20.56 27.61
N VAL A 517 6.66 -20.54 27.42
CA VAL A 517 5.91 -21.72 26.96
C VAL A 517 6.32 -22.11 25.54
N LEU A 518 6.43 -21.14 24.63
CA LEU A 518 6.91 -21.36 23.27
C LEU A 518 8.32 -21.96 23.27
N GLN A 519 9.23 -21.43 24.10
CA GLN A 519 10.58 -21.97 24.27
C GLN A 519 10.55 -23.45 24.65
N GLN A 520 9.73 -23.80 25.65
CA GLN A 520 9.57 -25.19 26.09
C GLN A 520 8.97 -26.09 25.01
N GLN A 521 8.04 -25.57 24.19
CA GLN A 521 7.48 -26.33 23.06
C GLN A 521 8.54 -26.58 21.99
N ILE A 522 9.35 -25.58 21.66
CA ILE A 522 10.44 -25.72 20.70
C ILE A 522 11.46 -26.75 21.20
N HIS A 523 11.88 -26.68 22.47
CA HIS A 523 12.87 -27.62 23.04
C HIS A 523 12.38 -29.07 23.12
N LYS A 524 11.06 -29.29 23.14
CA LYS A 524 10.43 -30.62 23.15
C LYS A 524 10.09 -31.13 21.75
N HIS A 525 10.10 -30.27 20.73
CA HIS A 525 9.73 -30.65 19.38
C HIS A 525 10.86 -31.45 18.73
N CYS A 526 10.52 -32.63 18.18
CA CYS A 526 11.45 -33.45 17.43
C CYS A 526 11.28 -33.16 15.93
N PHE A 527 12.30 -32.55 15.32
CA PHE A 527 12.34 -32.28 13.89
C PHE A 527 12.78 -33.54 13.14
N MET A 528 11.97 -34.01 12.20
CA MET A 528 12.15 -35.27 11.48
C MET A 528 12.40 -35.03 10.00
N GLU A 529 13.63 -35.26 9.53
CA GLU A 529 13.98 -35.20 8.10
C GLU A 529 14.95 -36.33 7.77
N LEU A 530 14.71 -37.07 6.67
CA LEU A 530 15.55 -38.20 6.24
C LEU A 530 15.84 -39.25 7.35
N SER A 531 14.86 -39.50 8.22
CA SER A 531 14.95 -40.42 9.37
C SER A 531 15.90 -39.98 10.50
N LEU A 532 16.26 -38.69 10.55
CA LEU A 532 17.01 -38.07 11.64
C LEU A 532 16.07 -37.40 12.62
N GLU A 533 16.29 -37.63 13.91
CA GLU A 533 15.63 -36.92 15.02
C GLU A 533 16.52 -35.77 15.49
N ILE A 534 16.05 -34.52 15.35
CA ILE A 534 16.80 -33.33 15.75
C ILE A 534 16.00 -32.58 16.81
N TYR A 535 16.64 -32.30 17.95
CA TYR A 535 16.13 -31.42 19.00
C TYR A 535 16.97 -30.14 19.04
N ILE A 536 16.32 -28.99 19.20
CA ILE A 536 17.01 -27.70 19.22
C ILE A 536 16.79 -26.97 20.54
N ALA A 537 17.82 -26.28 20.99
CA ALA A 537 17.72 -25.27 22.04
C ALA A 537 17.62 -23.87 21.41
N THR A 538 17.05 -22.94 22.14
CA THR A 538 16.87 -21.56 21.70
C THR A 538 17.17 -20.58 22.82
N VAL A 539 17.68 -19.40 22.44
CA VAL A 539 17.81 -18.23 23.31
C VAL A 539 16.69 -17.26 22.95
N ILE A 540 15.96 -16.78 23.95
CA ILE A 540 14.91 -15.77 23.75
C ILE A 540 15.28 -14.47 24.48
N ALA A 541 15.28 -13.37 23.75
CA ALA A 541 15.39 -12.02 24.30
C ALA A 541 14.07 -11.28 24.14
N VAL A 542 13.64 -10.56 25.17
CA VAL A 542 12.39 -9.78 25.14
C VAL A 542 12.66 -8.32 25.50
N SER A 543 12.04 -7.39 24.79
CA SER A 543 11.96 -5.98 25.20
C SER A 543 10.51 -5.51 25.28
N HIS A 544 10.22 -4.73 26.32
CA HIS A 544 8.95 -4.01 26.51
C HIS A 544 9.11 -2.49 26.34
N HIS A 545 10.33 -2.03 26.10
CA HIS A 545 10.63 -0.62 25.97
C HIS A 545 10.34 -0.18 24.53
N LYS A 546 9.26 0.60 24.36
CA LYS A 546 8.81 1.07 23.04
C LYS A 546 9.88 1.83 22.27
N THR A 547 10.69 2.63 22.96
CA THR A 547 11.81 3.35 22.37
C THR A 547 12.93 2.39 21.99
N HIS A 548 13.34 2.39 20.72
CA HIS A 548 14.40 1.52 20.21
C HIS A 548 14.18 0.03 20.53
N ILE A 549 12.92 -0.43 20.47
CA ILE A 549 12.54 -1.78 20.88
C ILE A 549 13.30 -2.87 20.11
N TYR A 550 13.60 -2.62 18.82
CA TYR A 550 14.37 -3.53 17.98
C TYR A 550 15.82 -3.64 18.45
N GLU A 551 16.50 -2.50 18.59
CA GLU A 551 17.90 -2.43 19.00
C GLU A 551 18.08 -3.00 20.41
N ASN A 552 17.19 -2.63 21.34
CA ASN A 552 17.17 -3.16 22.70
C ASN A 552 17.04 -4.69 22.72
N THR A 553 16.11 -5.24 21.93
CA THR A 553 15.92 -6.70 21.85
C THR A 553 17.14 -7.39 21.23
N SER A 554 17.73 -6.82 20.18
CA SER A 554 18.94 -7.34 19.52
C SER A 554 20.14 -7.38 20.46
N MET A 555 20.40 -6.28 21.18
CA MET A 555 21.50 -6.20 22.13
C MET A 555 21.30 -7.15 23.31
N THR A 556 20.08 -7.28 23.81
CA THR A 556 19.72 -8.24 24.86
C THR A 556 19.97 -9.68 24.41
N LEU A 557 19.67 -10.02 23.15
CA LEU A 557 19.94 -11.35 22.62
C LEU A 557 21.43 -11.68 22.61
N GLU A 558 22.26 -10.78 22.09
CA GLU A 558 23.71 -10.99 22.03
C GLU A 558 24.34 -11.01 23.43
N TYR A 559 23.86 -10.16 24.33
CA TYR A 559 24.29 -10.17 25.73
C TYR A 559 23.89 -11.47 26.43
N ALA A 560 22.65 -11.95 26.24
CA ALA A 560 22.17 -13.21 26.81
C ALA A 560 23.03 -14.39 26.36
N LYS A 561 23.35 -14.47 25.07
CA LYS A 561 24.28 -15.48 24.54
C LYS A 561 25.66 -15.39 25.20
N GLY A 562 26.21 -14.18 25.34
CA GLY A 562 27.51 -13.94 25.98
C GLY A 562 27.57 -14.31 27.46
N GLN A 563 26.44 -14.18 28.18
CA GLN A 563 26.30 -14.59 29.58
C GLN A 563 25.78 -16.02 29.75
N LYS A 564 25.61 -16.78 28.66
CA LYS A 564 25.04 -18.14 28.64
C LYS A 564 23.63 -18.23 29.26
N LEU A 565 22.84 -17.17 29.13
CA LEU A 565 21.43 -17.13 29.53
C LEU A 565 20.55 -17.67 28.39
N THR A 566 19.50 -18.43 28.74
CA THR A 566 18.54 -18.96 27.76
C THR A 566 17.34 -18.05 27.56
N PHE A 567 17.09 -17.13 28.49
CA PHE A 567 16.01 -16.16 28.44
C PHE A 567 16.47 -14.87 29.13
N LEU A 568 16.28 -13.71 28.48
CA LEU A 568 16.60 -12.42 29.09
C LEU A 568 15.61 -11.35 28.66
N ILE A 569 15.19 -10.53 29.62
CA ILE A 569 14.37 -9.35 29.36
C ILE A 569 15.29 -8.13 29.40
N TYR A 570 15.18 -7.25 28.41
CA TYR A 570 15.91 -5.99 28.37
C TYR A 570 15.58 -5.13 29.59
N ASP A 571 16.62 -4.66 30.27
CA ASP A 571 16.56 -3.65 31.32
C ASP A 571 17.68 -2.63 31.06
N GLN A 572 17.35 -1.34 31.13
CA GLN A 572 18.29 -0.24 30.91
C GLN A 572 19.44 -0.24 31.92
N SER A 573 19.27 -0.81 33.12
CA SER A 573 20.33 -0.92 34.12
C SER A 573 21.49 -1.84 33.71
N LEU A 574 21.36 -2.60 32.62
CA LEU A 574 22.35 -3.57 32.16
C LEU A 574 23.53 -2.96 31.37
N ASN A 575 23.47 -1.68 30.97
CA ASN A 575 24.54 -0.95 30.25
C ASN A 575 25.23 -1.74 29.11
N ILE A 576 24.45 -2.46 28.30
CA ILE A 576 24.95 -3.44 27.33
C ILE A 576 25.84 -2.80 26.23
N GLU A 577 25.48 -1.60 25.75
CA GLU A 577 26.16 -0.91 24.64
C GLU A 577 27.65 -0.61 24.92
N GLU A 578 27.95 -0.10 26.11
CA GLU A 578 29.30 0.29 26.50
C GLU A 578 30.24 -0.92 26.59
N SER A 579 29.70 -2.05 27.05
CA SER A 579 30.42 -3.33 27.15
C SER A 579 30.87 -3.87 25.78
N ILE A 580 30.01 -3.78 24.76
CA ILE A 580 30.32 -4.30 23.41
C ILE A 580 31.49 -3.52 22.77
N LYS A 581 31.45 -2.18 22.83
CA LYS A 581 32.49 -1.31 22.24
C LYS A 581 33.87 -1.59 22.82
N ASN A 582 33.94 -1.82 24.12
CA ASN A 582 35.20 -2.11 24.81
C ASN A 582 35.80 -3.46 24.35
N ASN A 583 34.98 -4.51 24.19
CA ASN A 583 35.45 -5.84 23.80
C ASN A 583 36.12 -5.88 22.41
N LEU A 584 35.58 -5.16 21.42
CA LEU A 584 36.14 -5.13 20.06
C LEU A 584 37.54 -4.50 20.01
N THR A 585 37.70 -3.37 20.70
CA THR A 585 38.96 -2.63 20.74
C THR A 585 40.10 -3.50 21.29
N TRP A 586 39.85 -4.20 22.38
CA TRP A 586 40.83 -5.07 23.02
C TRP A 586 41.16 -6.32 22.20
N THR A 587 40.16 -6.92 21.52
CA THR A 587 40.40 -8.09 20.66
C THR A 587 41.43 -7.78 19.57
N SER A 588 41.34 -6.61 18.94
CA SER A 588 42.31 -6.17 17.93
C SER A 588 43.72 -6.02 18.52
N LYS A 589 43.84 -5.37 19.68
CA LYS A 589 45.14 -5.16 20.35
C LYS A 589 45.84 -6.47 20.68
N ILE A 590 45.10 -7.47 21.18
CA ILE A 590 45.66 -8.76 21.57
C ILE A 590 46.22 -9.52 20.36
N ARG A 591 45.49 -9.53 19.22
CA ARG A 591 45.96 -10.20 17.99
C ARG A 591 47.27 -9.61 17.48
N THR A 592 47.32 -8.28 17.36
CA THR A 592 48.51 -7.57 16.94
C THR A 592 49.69 -7.85 17.87
N ALA A 593 49.44 -7.98 19.17
CA ALA A 593 50.49 -8.29 20.11
C ALA A 593 51.02 -9.73 19.96
N ILE A 594 50.17 -10.71 19.68
CA ILE A 594 50.59 -12.09 19.37
C ILE A 594 51.47 -12.12 18.11
N GLU A 595 51.02 -11.48 17.02
CA GLU A 595 51.72 -11.49 15.73
C GLU A 595 53.10 -10.81 15.78
N LYS A 596 53.20 -9.71 16.53
CA LYS A 596 54.43 -8.92 16.65
C LYS A 596 55.34 -9.38 17.80
N ASP A 597 55.09 -10.58 18.35
CA ASP A 597 55.80 -11.15 19.51
C ASP A 597 55.85 -10.21 20.74
N LYS A 598 54.82 -9.39 20.92
CA LYS A 598 54.68 -8.39 21.99
C LYS A 598 54.02 -8.92 23.26
N ILE A 599 53.79 -10.22 23.33
CA ILE A 599 53.42 -10.90 24.57
C ILE A 599 54.72 -11.31 25.24
N VAL A 600 55.04 -10.67 26.37
CA VAL A 600 56.34 -10.78 27.01
C VAL A 600 56.21 -11.17 28.47
N PRO A 601 57.14 -11.99 29.00
CA PRO A 601 57.23 -12.24 30.43
C PRO A 601 57.83 -11.02 31.13
N TYR A 602 57.22 -10.63 32.24
CA TYR A 602 57.84 -9.80 33.26
C TYR A 602 58.12 -10.65 34.48
N TYR A 603 59.16 -10.32 35.22
CA TYR A 603 59.66 -11.08 36.34
C TYR A 603 59.52 -10.26 37.60
N GLN A 604 58.82 -10.80 38.59
CA GLN A 604 58.74 -10.19 39.91
C GLN A 604 59.48 -11.07 40.92
N PRO A 605 60.52 -10.54 41.60
CA PRO A 605 61.26 -11.32 42.56
C PRO A 605 60.39 -11.63 43.78
N ILE A 606 60.52 -12.86 44.25
CA ILE A 606 59.98 -13.35 45.51
C ILE A 606 61.16 -13.45 46.47
N TYR A 607 61.16 -12.56 47.45
CA TYR A 607 62.29 -12.33 48.36
C TYR A 607 62.19 -13.23 49.57
N ASN A 608 63.27 -13.95 49.87
CA ASN A 608 63.36 -14.76 51.06
C ASN A 608 63.66 -13.87 52.27
N ASN A 609 62.70 -13.83 53.19
CA ASN A 609 62.77 -12.97 54.37
C ASN A 609 63.88 -13.38 55.34
N ASP A 610 64.24 -14.67 55.35
CA ASP A 610 65.28 -15.23 56.23
C ASP A 610 66.69 -15.02 55.65
N THR A 611 66.91 -15.39 54.38
CA THR A 611 68.23 -15.29 53.74
C THR A 611 68.55 -13.87 53.27
N LYS A 612 67.53 -13.03 53.13
CA LYS A 612 67.62 -11.66 52.60
C LYS A 612 68.13 -11.59 51.15
N GLU A 613 67.79 -12.61 50.38
CA GLU A 613 68.12 -12.72 48.96
C GLU A 613 66.87 -13.10 48.16
N THR A 614 66.87 -12.82 46.86
CA THR A 614 65.81 -13.26 45.94
C THR A 614 65.86 -14.78 45.78
N ASP A 615 64.76 -15.49 46.07
CA ASP A 615 64.69 -16.95 45.96
C ASP A 615 64.31 -17.40 44.53
N HIS A 616 63.23 -16.81 44.02
CA HIS A 616 62.69 -17.13 42.71
C HIS A 616 61.95 -15.94 42.11
N PHE A 617 61.56 -16.06 40.85
CA PHE A 617 60.81 -15.02 40.14
C PHE A 617 59.46 -15.54 39.69
N GLU A 618 58.40 -14.77 39.92
CA GLU A 618 57.12 -15.01 39.29
C GLU A 618 57.11 -14.48 37.86
N VAL A 619 56.74 -15.34 36.91
CA VAL A 619 56.57 -15.00 35.51
C VAL A 619 55.17 -14.47 35.26
N LEU A 620 55.11 -13.16 35.00
CA LEU A 620 53.88 -12.42 34.81
C LEU A 620 53.71 -12.03 33.34
N MET A 621 52.60 -12.45 32.74
CA MET A 621 52.25 -12.06 31.38
C MET A 621 52.07 -10.54 31.26
N ARG A 622 52.68 -9.93 30.24
CA ARG A 622 52.40 -8.56 29.84
C ARG A 622 52.18 -8.49 28.33
N LEU A 623 51.31 -7.57 27.94
CA LEU A 623 51.13 -7.18 26.54
C LEU A 623 51.80 -5.82 26.34
N ILE A 624 52.70 -5.72 25.37
CA ILE A 624 53.26 -4.44 24.94
C ILE A 624 52.35 -3.87 23.85
N ASP A 625 51.76 -2.71 24.12
CA ASP A 625 50.89 -2.02 23.16
C ASP A 625 51.73 -1.38 22.02
N GLU A 626 51.08 -0.77 21.04
CA GLU A 626 51.76 -0.18 19.89
C GLU A 626 52.66 1.00 20.25
N ASP A 627 52.24 1.80 21.21
CA ASP A 627 52.97 2.95 21.77
C ASP A 627 54.11 2.53 22.73
N GLY A 628 54.28 1.23 22.98
CA GLY A 628 55.25 0.69 23.92
C GLY A 628 54.73 0.59 25.36
N THR A 629 53.47 0.93 25.62
CA THR A 629 52.86 0.82 26.94
C THR A 629 52.74 -0.64 27.37
N VAL A 630 53.10 -0.92 28.62
CA VAL A 630 52.99 -2.25 29.23
C VAL A 630 51.60 -2.43 29.83
N VAL A 631 50.83 -3.39 29.31
CA VAL A 631 49.45 -3.67 29.74
C VAL A 631 49.42 -4.95 30.60
N THR A 632 48.68 -4.90 31.70
CA THR A 632 48.49 -6.02 32.64
C THR A 632 47.34 -6.95 32.21
N PRO A 633 47.38 -8.25 32.58
CA PRO A 633 46.38 -9.24 32.17
C PRO A 633 44.94 -8.89 32.54
N ILE A 634 44.70 -8.25 33.69
CA ILE A 634 43.34 -7.90 34.15
C ILE A 634 42.53 -7.10 33.11
N ASN A 635 43.21 -6.31 32.27
CA ASN A 635 42.57 -5.49 31.24
C ASN A 635 42.18 -6.27 29.99
N PHE A 636 42.86 -7.37 29.66
CA PHE A 636 42.71 -8.05 28.37
C PHE A 636 42.36 -9.53 28.47
N LEU A 637 42.60 -10.20 29.60
CA LEU A 637 42.52 -11.66 29.70
C LEU A 637 41.09 -12.18 29.50
N GLY A 638 40.09 -11.52 30.11
CA GLY A 638 38.68 -11.89 29.92
C GLY A 638 38.21 -11.73 28.47
N ILE A 639 38.75 -10.73 27.77
CA ILE A 639 38.47 -10.48 26.35
C ILE A 639 39.22 -11.48 25.48
N ALA A 640 40.47 -11.83 25.84
CA ALA A 640 41.24 -12.87 25.19
C ALA A 640 40.53 -14.23 25.26
N LYS A 641 39.92 -14.58 26.41
CA LYS A 641 39.10 -15.80 26.55
C LYS A 641 37.89 -15.76 25.61
N LYS A 642 37.11 -14.67 25.59
CA LYS A 642 35.96 -14.50 24.66
C LYS A 642 36.35 -14.52 23.18
N ALA A 643 37.54 -14.00 22.86
CA ALA A 643 38.08 -13.96 21.51
C ALA A 643 38.83 -15.25 21.09
N ASN A 644 38.87 -16.27 21.96
CA ASN A 644 39.64 -17.51 21.77
C ASN A 644 41.16 -17.30 21.54
N LEU A 645 41.72 -16.24 22.14
CA LEU A 645 43.14 -15.89 22.06
C LEU A 645 43.93 -16.32 23.31
N TYR A 646 43.25 -16.60 24.44
CA TYR A 646 43.89 -16.92 25.72
C TYR A 646 44.95 -18.02 25.62
N LYS A 647 44.63 -19.15 24.98
CA LYS A 647 45.55 -20.30 24.85
C LYS A 647 46.85 -19.94 24.14
N SER A 648 46.78 -19.08 23.13
CA SER A 648 47.97 -18.59 22.42
C SER A 648 48.86 -17.76 23.35
N LEU A 649 48.25 -16.94 24.22
CA LEU A 649 48.97 -16.13 25.18
C LEU A 649 49.69 -16.99 26.22
N THR A 650 49.00 -17.96 26.83
CA THR A 650 49.59 -18.86 27.83
C THR A 650 50.75 -19.67 27.25
N LYS A 651 50.57 -20.22 26.03
CA LYS A 651 51.63 -20.97 25.34
C LYS A 651 52.88 -20.13 25.11
N ILE A 652 52.72 -18.87 24.69
CA ILE A 652 53.85 -17.94 24.48
C ILE A 652 54.59 -17.69 25.80
N ILE A 653 53.87 -17.49 26.90
CA ILE A 653 54.49 -17.21 28.20
C ILE A 653 55.23 -18.43 28.74
N ILE A 654 54.65 -19.63 28.68
CA ILE A 654 55.33 -20.86 29.09
C ILE A 654 56.60 -21.07 28.25
N GLU A 655 56.50 -20.94 26.92
CA GLU A 655 57.65 -21.07 26.03
C GLU A 655 58.79 -20.11 26.41
N LYS A 656 58.48 -18.81 26.55
CA LYS A 656 59.47 -17.79 26.89
C LYS A 656 60.03 -17.95 28.29
N ALA A 657 59.24 -18.41 29.26
CA ALA A 657 59.70 -18.69 30.61
C ALA A 657 60.75 -19.82 30.62
N PHE A 658 60.43 -20.97 30.03
CA PHE A 658 61.35 -22.10 29.96
C PHE A 658 62.63 -21.76 29.17
N GLN A 659 62.51 -20.99 28.08
CA GLN A 659 63.68 -20.50 27.33
C GLN A 659 64.56 -19.58 28.15
N ASN A 660 63.98 -18.61 28.88
CA ASN A 660 64.75 -17.61 29.61
C ASN A 660 65.45 -18.19 30.86
N PHE A 661 64.98 -19.31 31.40
CA PHE A 661 65.58 -19.95 32.58
C PHE A 661 66.40 -21.21 32.28
N ILE A 662 66.58 -21.61 31.01
CA ILE A 662 67.24 -22.88 30.66
C ILE A 662 68.67 -23.01 31.19
N ASP A 663 69.44 -21.91 31.15
CA ASP A 663 70.82 -21.84 31.65
C ASP A 663 70.91 -21.20 33.04
N SER A 664 69.78 -20.80 33.64
CA SER A 664 69.75 -20.11 34.92
C SER A 664 69.82 -21.09 36.09
N GLU A 665 70.45 -20.68 37.20
CA GLU A 665 70.34 -21.38 38.48
C GLU A 665 69.16 -20.87 39.33
N LEU A 666 68.45 -19.85 38.85
CA LEU A 666 67.31 -19.27 39.56
C LEU A 666 66.06 -20.12 39.34
N ARG A 667 65.20 -20.15 40.35
CA ARG A 667 63.88 -20.76 40.28
C ARG A 667 62.86 -19.76 39.73
N PHE A 668 61.79 -20.25 39.12
CA PHE A 668 60.71 -19.41 38.61
C PHE A 668 59.35 -20.07 38.74
N SER A 669 58.32 -19.23 38.83
CA SER A 669 56.93 -19.68 38.91
C SER A 669 56.10 -19.23 37.71
N ILE A 670 55.16 -20.08 37.28
CA ILE A 670 54.20 -19.77 36.19
C ILE A 670 52.78 -20.06 36.68
N ASN A 671 51.89 -19.11 36.42
CA ASN A 671 50.46 -19.24 36.63
C ASN A 671 49.80 -20.16 35.59
N LEU A 672 49.03 -21.14 36.06
CA LEU A 672 48.23 -22.05 35.23
C LEU A 672 46.77 -22.02 35.68
N SER A 673 45.87 -21.83 34.72
CA SER A 673 44.43 -21.88 34.97
C SER A 673 43.89 -23.31 34.91
N SER A 674 42.69 -23.52 35.42
CA SER A 674 41.99 -24.82 35.30
C SER A 674 41.75 -25.22 33.85
N GLU A 675 41.41 -24.26 32.98
CA GLU A 675 41.24 -24.46 31.53
C GLU A 675 42.53 -24.94 30.86
N ASP A 676 43.70 -24.45 31.31
CA ASP A 676 45.00 -24.88 30.80
C ASP A 676 45.32 -26.33 31.23
N ILE A 677 45.00 -26.71 32.47
CA ILE A 677 45.22 -28.06 32.99
C ILE A 677 44.26 -29.08 32.37
N LEU A 678 43.04 -28.70 32.02
CA LEU A 678 42.07 -29.59 31.38
C LEU A 678 42.31 -29.76 29.87
N ASP A 679 42.99 -28.81 29.23
CA ASP A 679 43.34 -28.92 27.81
C ASP A 679 44.47 -29.93 27.60
N LYS A 680 44.15 -31.05 26.93
CA LYS A 680 45.11 -32.12 26.66
C LYS A 680 46.33 -31.67 25.84
N ASN A 681 46.15 -30.74 24.91
CA ASN A 681 47.26 -30.23 24.09
C ASN A 681 48.18 -29.35 24.93
N MET A 682 47.60 -28.54 25.83
CA MET A 682 48.37 -27.72 26.76
C MET A 682 49.12 -28.57 27.78
N ARG A 683 48.49 -29.59 28.39
CA ARG A 683 49.17 -30.54 29.28
C ARG A 683 50.35 -31.21 28.60
N GLN A 684 50.13 -31.74 27.40
CA GLN A 684 51.17 -32.39 26.62
C GLN A 684 52.31 -31.41 26.31
N PHE A 685 51.99 -30.17 25.92
CA PHE A 685 52.97 -29.12 25.72
C PHE A 685 53.77 -28.81 27.00
N ILE A 686 53.12 -28.73 28.16
CA ILE A 686 53.80 -28.52 29.46
C ILE A 686 54.73 -29.69 29.79
N TYR A 687 54.28 -30.93 29.61
CA TYR A 687 55.10 -32.12 29.85
C TYR A 687 56.33 -32.18 28.93
N GLU A 688 56.15 -31.84 27.65
CA GLU A 688 57.25 -31.70 26.69
C GLU A 688 58.25 -30.63 27.13
N LYS A 689 57.78 -29.50 27.68
CA LYS A 689 58.66 -28.47 28.22
C LYS A 689 59.40 -28.91 29.46
N LEU A 690 58.74 -29.63 30.37
CA LEU A 690 59.39 -30.17 31.57
C LEU A 690 60.42 -31.25 31.24
N GLU A 691 60.12 -32.16 30.31
CA GLU A 691 61.05 -33.20 29.87
C GLU A 691 62.29 -32.60 29.17
N ALA A 692 62.09 -31.53 28.39
CA ALA A 692 63.19 -30.82 27.73
C ALA A 692 63.99 -29.90 28.69
N PHE A 693 63.48 -29.61 29.88
CA PHE A 693 64.10 -28.67 30.81
C PHE A 693 64.96 -29.40 31.85
N PRO A 694 66.29 -29.24 31.83
CA PRO A 694 67.21 -30.04 32.64
C PRO A 694 67.05 -29.80 34.15
N LYS A 695 66.47 -28.66 34.55
CA LYS A 695 66.31 -28.25 35.94
C LYS A 695 64.83 -28.13 36.32
N SER A 696 64.00 -29.11 35.97
CA SER A 696 62.55 -29.09 36.24
C SER A 696 62.19 -28.84 37.71
N HIS A 697 63.08 -29.16 38.66
CA HIS A 697 62.96 -28.83 40.09
C HIS A 697 63.08 -27.33 40.43
N HIS A 698 63.47 -26.50 39.46
CA HIS A 698 63.47 -25.04 39.56
C HIS A 698 62.13 -24.41 39.16
N VAL A 699 61.21 -25.21 38.62
CA VAL A 699 59.90 -24.74 38.17
C VAL A 699 58.91 -24.85 39.32
N ILE A 700 58.12 -23.80 39.48
CA ILE A 700 56.97 -23.76 40.37
C ILE A 700 55.73 -23.51 39.50
N PHE A 701 54.68 -24.32 39.65
CA PHE A 701 53.38 -23.98 39.06
C PHE A 701 52.45 -23.40 40.10
N GLU A 702 51.89 -22.24 39.78
CA GLU A 702 50.92 -21.55 40.61
C GLU A 702 49.52 -21.86 40.07
N ILE A 703 48.67 -22.42 40.93
CA ILE A 703 47.30 -22.78 40.59
C ILE A 703 46.37 -21.87 41.39
N VAL A 704 45.56 -21.09 40.67
CA VAL A 704 44.65 -20.10 41.25
C VAL A 704 43.49 -20.80 41.97
N GLU A 705 43.26 -20.50 43.26
CA GLU A 705 42.18 -21.11 44.06
C GLU A 705 40.77 -20.76 43.53
N SER A 706 40.59 -19.53 43.01
CA SER A 706 39.30 -18.89 42.74
C SER A 706 38.55 -19.37 41.48
N GLU A 707 39.18 -20.15 40.58
CA GLU A 707 38.52 -20.63 39.35
C GLU A 707 37.58 -21.84 39.55
N GLY A 708 37.47 -22.39 40.77
CA GLY A 708 36.58 -23.51 41.06
C GLY A 708 37.04 -24.80 40.38
N ILE A 709 37.74 -25.67 41.12
CA ILE A 709 38.20 -26.96 40.59
C ILE A 709 36.99 -27.90 40.43
N GLU A 710 36.31 -27.88 39.28
CA GLU A 710 35.20 -28.79 38.96
C GLU A 710 35.69 -30.24 38.78
N ASN A 711 36.90 -30.43 38.22
CA ASN A 711 37.51 -31.73 37.91
C ASN A 711 38.76 -31.97 38.78
N TYR A 712 38.52 -32.31 40.05
CA TYR A 712 39.58 -32.50 41.05
C TYR A 712 40.58 -33.61 40.68
N ASP A 713 40.10 -34.70 40.07
CA ASP A 713 40.95 -35.84 39.73
C ASP A 713 41.95 -35.50 38.62
N ASP A 714 41.55 -34.76 37.60
CA ASP A 714 42.44 -34.28 36.52
C ASP A 714 43.52 -33.34 37.07
N VAL A 715 43.17 -32.42 37.98
CA VAL A 715 44.13 -31.49 38.59
C VAL A 715 45.11 -32.25 39.49
N LYS A 716 44.62 -33.20 40.29
CA LYS A 716 45.47 -34.05 41.12
C LYS A 716 46.40 -34.91 40.28
N GLU A 717 45.93 -35.46 39.15
CA GLU A 717 46.76 -36.20 38.21
C GLU A 717 47.87 -35.31 37.65
N PHE A 718 47.52 -34.11 37.17
CA PHE A 718 48.49 -33.12 36.69
C PHE A 718 49.55 -32.78 37.75
N ILE A 719 49.14 -32.53 39.00
CA ILE A 719 50.06 -32.26 40.12
C ILE A 719 50.98 -33.45 40.39
N ASN A 720 50.46 -34.68 40.43
CA ASN A 720 51.28 -35.87 40.68
C ASN A 720 52.30 -36.09 39.55
N VAL A 721 51.89 -35.89 38.30
CA VAL A 721 52.78 -36.01 37.13
C VAL A 721 53.85 -34.94 37.18
N THR A 722 53.49 -33.66 37.35
CA THR A 722 54.47 -32.56 37.41
C THR A 722 55.42 -32.69 38.61
N LYS A 723 54.93 -33.12 39.78
CA LYS A 723 55.80 -33.43 40.95
C LYS A 723 56.79 -34.56 40.69
N SER A 724 56.47 -35.52 39.80
CA SER A 724 57.43 -36.56 39.41
C SER A 724 58.64 -35.98 38.64
N TYR A 725 58.50 -34.80 38.03
CA TYR A 725 59.60 -34.01 37.47
C TYR A 725 60.30 -33.12 38.52
N GLY A 726 59.90 -33.16 39.80
CA GLY A 726 60.46 -32.32 40.85
C GLY A 726 59.89 -30.90 40.91
N VAL A 727 58.88 -30.58 40.08
CA VAL A 727 58.18 -29.29 40.08
C VAL A 727 57.50 -29.06 41.43
N GLN A 728 57.59 -27.85 41.95
CA GLN A 728 56.86 -27.44 43.15
C GLN A 728 55.51 -26.85 42.79
N ILE A 729 54.53 -27.02 43.66
CA ILE A 729 53.17 -26.52 43.45
C ILE A 729 52.88 -25.44 44.48
N ALA A 730 52.51 -24.26 43.99
CA ALA A 730 52.00 -23.16 44.80
C ALA A 730 50.49 -23.02 44.57
N ILE A 731 49.76 -22.67 45.63
CA ILE A 731 48.38 -22.20 45.52
C ILE A 731 48.39 -20.68 45.60
N ASP A 732 47.80 -20.07 44.58
CA ASP A 732 47.72 -18.61 44.42
C ASP A 732 46.40 -18.03 44.93
N ASP A 733 46.40 -16.75 45.30
CA ASP A 733 45.26 -15.99 45.87
C ASP A 733 44.60 -16.67 47.11
N PHE A 734 45.39 -17.34 47.97
CA PHE A 734 44.81 -18.07 49.11
C PHE A 734 44.29 -17.11 50.18
N GLY A 735 42.98 -17.19 50.46
CA GLY A 735 42.28 -16.40 51.47
C GLY A 735 41.11 -15.56 50.94
N THR A 736 40.89 -15.48 49.62
CA THR A 736 39.75 -14.76 49.03
C THR A 736 38.50 -15.64 48.97
N GLY A 737 37.68 -15.64 50.03
CA GLY A 737 36.39 -16.34 50.07
C GLY A 737 36.32 -17.52 51.05
N PHE A 738 35.61 -18.60 50.70
CA PHE A 738 35.56 -19.83 51.49
C PHE A 738 36.83 -20.69 51.26
N SER A 739 38.01 -20.15 51.59
CA SER A 739 39.27 -20.90 51.44
C SER A 739 39.22 -22.18 52.27
N ASN A 740 39.39 -23.31 51.59
CA ASN A 740 39.13 -24.62 52.18
C ASN A 740 40.45 -25.33 52.47
N PHE A 741 40.93 -25.19 53.72
CA PHE A 741 42.10 -25.89 54.25
C PHE A 741 42.07 -27.42 54.00
N HIS A 742 40.88 -28.01 53.86
CA HIS A 742 40.73 -29.44 53.52
C HIS A 742 41.32 -29.79 52.14
N TYR A 743 41.21 -28.90 51.15
CA TYR A 743 41.71 -29.16 49.80
C TYR A 743 43.23 -29.04 49.73
N LEU A 744 43.83 -28.08 50.44
CA LEU A 744 45.29 -27.95 50.53
C LEU A 744 45.95 -29.25 51.01
N PHE A 745 45.35 -29.91 52.01
CA PHE A 745 45.83 -31.20 52.51
C PHE A 745 45.86 -32.29 51.41
N LYS A 746 44.89 -32.31 50.50
CA LYS A 746 44.78 -33.37 49.49
C LYS A 746 45.62 -33.13 48.23
N LEU A 747 45.98 -31.88 47.95
CA LEU A 747 46.77 -31.49 46.77
C LEU A 747 48.28 -31.56 47.00
N ASN A 748 48.74 -31.76 48.26
CA ASN A 748 50.15 -31.88 48.62
C ASN A 748 50.97 -30.69 48.11
N VAL A 749 50.56 -29.47 48.43
CA VAL A 749 51.17 -28.22 47.91
C VAL A 749 52.42 -27.85 48.69
N ASP A 750 53.36 -27.15 48.04
CA ASP A 750 54.66 -26.79 48.62
C ASP A 750 54.69 -25.33 49.12
N LEU A 751 53.93 -24.44 48.45
CA LEU A 751 53.80 -23.04 48.82
C LEU A 751 52.34 -22.59 48.86
N ILE A 752 52.05 -21.63 49.74
CA ILE A 752 50.80 -20.88 49.78
C ILE A 752 51.13 -19.41 49.63
N LYS A 753 50.59 -18.77 48.59
CA LYS A 753 50.64 -17.32 48.39
C LYS A 753 49.41 -16.71 49.08
N ILE A 754 49.65 -15.92 50.12
CA ILE A 754 48.62 -15.26 50.92
C ILE A 754 48.16 -14.03 50.14
N ASP A 755 46.88 -14.02 49.81
CA ASP A 755 46.28 -12.99 48.96
C ASP A 755 46.55 -11.56 49.46
N GLY A 756 46.79 -10.67 48.50
CA GLY A 756 47.10 -9.27 48.74
C GLY A 756 46.04 -8.50 49.53
N SER A 757 44.75 -8.84 49.43
CA SER A 757 43.70 -8.15 50.18
C SER A 757 43.85 -8.34 51.69
N ILE A 758 44.39 -9.48 52.13
CA ILE A 758 44.74 -9.74 53.52
C ILE A 758 46.03 -8.98 53.86
N ILE A 759 47.08 -9.15 53.05
CA ILE A 759 48.42 -8.59 53.32
C ILE A 759 48.43 -7.06 53.37
N GLN A 760 47.70 -6.37 52.48
CA GLN A 760 47.66 -4.90 52.46
C GLN A 760 47.08 -4.28 53.74
N GLN A 761 46.26 -5.03 54.48
CA GLN A 761 45.55 -4.55 55.68
C GLN A 761 46.22 -5.01 56.99
N ILE A 762 47.28 -5.82 56.94
CA ILE A 762 47.91 -6.40 58.15
C ILE A 762 48.46 -5.34 59.10
N ASN A 763 48.83 -4.17 58.57
CA ASN A 763 49.37 -3.06 59.34
C ASN A 763 48.27 -2.00 59.60
N GLY A 764 47.24 -2.38 60.36
CA GLY A 764 46.17 -1.46 60.77
C GLY A 764 44.86 -2.16 61.13
N GLU A 765 44.52 -3.26 60.44
CA GLU A 765 43.32 -4.03 60.71
C GLU A 765 43.62 -5.31 61.50
N LYS A 766 43.03 -5.40 62.71
CA LYS A 766 43.20 -6.58 63.56
C LYS A 766 42.68 -7.88 62.92
N ALA A 767 41.60 -7.79 62.14
CA ALA A 767 41.01 -8.95 61.47
C ALA A 767 41.95 -9.53 60.41
N ALA A 768 42.48 -8.69 59.52
CA ALA A 768 43.45 -9.09 58.51
C ALA A 768 44.73 -9.68 59.14
N SER A 769 45.27 -9.04 60.18
CA SER A 769 46.43 -9.56 60.91
C SER A 769 46.17 -10.94 61.54
N LEU A 770 44.98 -11.18 62.12
CA LEU A 770 44.62 -12.46 62.72
C LEU A 770 44.45 -13.56 61.66
N VAL A 771 43.86 -13.23 60.51
CA VAL A 771 43.72 -14.17 59.39
C VAL A 771 45.09 -14.55 58.86
N ALA A 772 45.97 -13.57 58.62
CA ALA A 772 47.35 -13.82 58.20
C ALA A 772 48.10 -14.71 59.21
N GLU A 773 48.02 -14.39 60.51
CA GLU A 773 48.62 -15.20 61.58
C GLU A 773 48.09 -16.64 61.58
N THR A 774 46.79 -16.84 61.37
CA THR A 774 46.16 -18.16 61.29
C THR A 774 46.68 -18.97 60.09
N ILE A 775 46.80 -18.32 58.92
CA ILE A 775 47.34 -18.97 57.72
C ILE A 775 48.80 -19.36 57.95
N VAL A 776 49.63 -18.46 58.51
CA VAL A 776 51.03 -18.76 58.81
C VAL A 776 51.16 -19.90 59.81
N ASP A 777 50.36 -19.90 60.87
CA ASP A 777 50.36 -20.96 61.87
C ASP A 777 49.94 -22.32 61.30
N PHE A 778 48.94 -22.33 60.41
CA PHE A 778 48.52 -23.54 59.70
C PHE A 778 49.64 -24.05 58.78
N SER A 779 50.17 -23.18 57.93
CA SER A 779 51.20 -23.53 56.95
C SER A 779 52.45 -24.05 57.64
N ARG A 780 52.89 -23.39 58.73
CA ARG A 780 54.01 -23.84 59.56
C ARG A 780 53.80 -25.24 60.15
N LYS A 781 52.60 -25.55 60.62
CA LYS A 781 52.26 -26.89 61.14
C LYS A 781 52.21 -27.97 60.05
N MET A 782 51.89 -27.58 58.81
CA MET A 782 51.86 -28.47 57.66
C MET A 782 53.20 -28.58 56.93
N GLY A 783 54.20 -27.77 57.30
CA GLY A 783 55.48 -27.70 56.60
C GLY A 783 55.40 -27.03 55.22
N ILE A 784 54.38 -26.21 55.00
CA ILE A 784 54.14 -25.47 53.75
C ILE A 784 54.74 -24.08 53.91
N ALA A 785 55.50 -23.61 52.92
CA ALA A 785 56.08 -22.27 52.96
C ALA A 785 55.03 -21.21 52.59
N THR A 786 55.14 -20.03 53.18
CA THR A 786 54.20 -18.91 52.94
C THR A 786 54.86 -17.77 52.19
N VAL A 787 54.13 -17.21 51.23
CA VAL A 787 54.50 -15.99 50.49
C VAL A 787 53.47 -14.91 50.80
N ALA A 788 53.89 -13.75 51.27
CA ALA A 788 53.01 -12.57 51.37
C ALA A 788 53.02 -11.80 50.06
N GLU A 789 51.86 -11.63 49.44
CA GLU A 789 51.72 -10.83 48.22
C GLU A 789 51.41 -9.36 48.50
N PHE A 790 51.59 -8.49 47.49
CA PHE A 790 51.29 -7.06 47.58
C PHE A 790 51.99 -6.31 48.73
N VAL A 791 53.17 -6.75 49.15
CA VAL A 791 54.01 -6.03 50.13
C VAL A 791 54.47 -4.70 49.52
N SER A 792 53.78 -3.61 49.83
CA SER A 792 53.86 -2.34 49.10
C SER A 792 54.72 -1.27 49.79
N ASP A 793 54.92 -1.36 51.10
CA ASP A 793 55.76 -0.46 51.88
C ASP A 793 56.57 -1.18 52.98
N GLU A 794 57.49 -0.43 53.59
CA GLU A 794 58.39 -0.92 54.64
C GLU A 794 57.63 -1.41 55.88
N ALA A 795 56.49 -0.81 56.20
CA ALA A 795 55.74 -1.13 57.39
C ALA A 795 55.00 -2.46 57.23
N ILE A 796 54.41 -2.72 56.06
CA ILE A 796 53.85 -4.04 55.69
C ILE A 796 54.98 -5.08 55.66
N PHE A 797 56.12 -4.77 55.05
CA PHE A 797 57.26 -5.69 55.02
C PHE A 797 57.76 -6.07 56.42
N ASN A 798 57.92 -5.10 57.32
CA ASN A 798 58.30 -5.36 58.70
C ASN A 798 57.25 -6.21 59.43
N LYS A 799 55.96 -5.97 59.17
CA LYS A 799 54.88 -6.77 59.75
C LYS A 799 54.87 -8.21 59.22
N THR A 800 55.09 -8.41 57.92
CA THR A 800 55.25 -9.73 57.30
C THR A 800 56.39 -10.53 57.94
N ASN A 801 57.52 -9.87 58.21
CA ASN A 801 58.65 -10.48 58.93
C ASN A 801 58.31 -10.80 60.40
N GLU A 802 57.61 -9.91 61.10
CA GLU A 802 57.17 -10.14 62.49
C GLU A 802 56.25 -11.36 62.60
N LEU A 803 55.37 -11.56 61.62
CA LEU A 803 54.46 -12.71 61.55
C LEU A 803 55.16 -14.02 61.19
N GLY A 804 56.43 -13.99 60.76
CA GLY A 804 57.19 -15.19 60.40
C GLY A 804 56.85 -15.76 59.02
N ILE A 805 56.40 -14.92 58.09
CA ILE A 805 56.14 -15.31 56.70
C ILE A 805 57.48 -15.55 55.97
N ASN A 806 57.60 -16.64 55.22
CA ASN A 806 58.89 -17.07 54.63
C ASN A 806 59.36 -16.18 53.48
N TYR A 807 58.43 -15.76 52.62
CA TYR A 807 58.74 -14.97 51.45
C TYR A 807 57.87 -13.72 51.34
N SER A 808 58.42 -12.65 50.79
CA SER A 808 57.69 -11.42 50.50
C SER A 808 57.73 -11.12 49.01
N GLN A 809 56.57 -10.75 48.47
CA GLN A 809 56.41 -10.31 47.10
C GLN A 809 55.60 -9.02 47.06
N GLY A 810 56.11 -8.00 46.38
CA GLY A 810 55.39 -6.73 46.25
C GLY A 810 56.30 -5.59 45.84
N TYR A 811 55.71 -4.40 45.71
CA TYR A 811 56.41 -3.23 45.18
C TYR A 811 57.50 -2.68 46.10
N TYR A 812 57.43 -2.99 47.40
CA TYR A 812 58.50 -2.69 48.33
C TYR A 812 59.78 -3.49 48.02
N VAL A 813 59.62 -4.77 47.66
CA VAL A 813 60.72 -5.65 47.25
C VAL A 813 61.22 -5.23 45.86
N SER A 814 60.36 -5.39 44.86
CA SER A 814 60.56 -4.85 43.52
C SER A 814 59.27 -4.96 42.72
N ARG A 815 59.07 -3.99 41.83
CA ARG A 815 58.05 -4.12 40.77
C ARG A 815 58.46 -5.20 39.76
N PRO A 816 57.50 -5.80 39.03
CA PRO A 816 57.80 -6.64 37.89
C PRO A 816 58.67 -5.91 36.86
N LYS A 817 59.73 -6.54 36.36
CA LYS A 817 60.64 -5.98 35.33
C LYS A 817 60.79 -6.92 34.14
N ALA A 818 61.27 -6.41 33.01
CA ALA A 818 61.40 -7.16 31.75
C ALA A 818 62.62 -8.12 31.68
N SER A 819 63.58 -8.01 32.61
CA SER A 819 64.75 -8.89 32.70
C SER A 819 64.98 -9.28 34.16
N THR A 820 65.60 -10.44 34.36
CA THR A 820 66.08 -10.94 35.66
C THR A 820 67.49 -10.44 36.01
N ASP A 821 68.18 -9.75 35.09
CA ASP A 821 69.55 -9.26 35.29
C ASP A 821 69.61 -8.09 36.31
N GLY A 822 70.44 -8.25 37.34
CA GLY A 822 70.72 -7.20 38.33
C GLY A 822 69.63 -6.99 39.39
N MET A 823 68.88 -8.04 39.74
CA MET A 823 67.79 -8.03 40.72
C MET A 823 68.03 -8.98 41.89
#